data_AF-A0A2W2AT07-F1
#
_entry.id   AF-A0A2W2AT07-F1
#
_cell.length_a   1.000
_cell.length_b   1.000
_cell.length_c   1.000
_cell.angle_alpha   90.00
_cell.angle_beta   90.00
_cell.angle_gamma   90.00
#
_symmetry.space_group_name_H-M   'P 1'
#
loop_
_entity.id
_entity.type
_entity.pdbx_description
1 polymer ?
#
loop_
_entity_poly.entity_id
_entity_poly.type
_entity_poly.pdbx_seq_one_letter_code
_entity_poly.pdbx_strand_id
1 'polypeptide(L)'
;MNTRSLVQRAIPFAWLLLSSTPAVAQQVINGTTVTVPSLSQPSPWNTGALTVGSTGTGTLNVGAGGVVNSTASTLGSTAAGRGTVNVSGAGASWTAANGGGATLTVGSLGAGSLTIGNGGRVQTIGNASANVGSATTGTGTVTVTGAGSSLSVANALFINAGTMQVANGGSLSAATATLNGGSLSLTGSDSRLSLVNNIFIRNAASVILADGAQATSFRVWIGEQASAATSRLTVRNGARWIMDPSLNPLTYSVLTVGRRANGELLIESGGVVSGVRTTIGGEEASNVPNVSGVVTVAGSGSLLATREFMNVGELGTGTLSILQGGTVTSGSATVGTLPTGHGSITVDGAGSSLIVGQAASGLSRTFVVGNNGNVNSLTVSGGGLVEAHDSFTVGRQLGAHGNSVTVTGAGSKLWVDGGFAVGRNGANNSTLVRDGARLETLDQAWIGGAAGSPAIGNHVDITGAGTMWLLGGDLHIGSATSPLKDGVEDTPPPVVTATAANNYLLVSGGGAVTQTGGGTTIGAGGNQLLVDDNSTFTSDGAISVGDGSHLSLGADARVNGGSLAMSAGSQLDVFAQEGNSSLLSFSGKAELGGTLSALIDGRSSLSYRFLVLEAGEVDGTFDRAVLNDYSANLGWTVQYTPEQVWLQLNAIIGDVEGLNENQRNVADSLDDYFNRGGQLPPSFVPILGLTGSELGQALSQLSGEVGASGGAAAAASANTSFLRSMLNHAAPACEARREDDPLRRCEHAVWAAAFGSTAELPGNGAKGSHDTTITTSGLVTGWDYAKDDMRVGVAIAGGGTGWNLDGSGMGNGDATFLQLGAYGTKQMGQAYAALAGAYALQAMSTERRVTALQDESLDADLIANAVAGRGEAGYRFGAAAGLGVTPYAALQGQAIRLPGYDESGTLDDGSYALSFNATTTTAVRSELGLGLDMDTAAAAFSARAAWAHDWLNDGYARAGFQSLPGTSFIVNGAEAPADIALVSLSAEADLSEQTAVTARFDGEFGADYQSYAGTLALTYSW
;
A
#
# COMPACT_ATOMS: atom_id res chain seq x y z
N MET A 1 -29.86 93.28 -61.27
CA MET A 1 -28.80 94.30 -61.39
C MET A 1 -27.49 93.58 -61.70
N ASN A 2 -26.94 93.83 -62.89
CA ASN A 2 -25.56 93.71 -63.43
C ASN A 2 -24.63 92.58 -62.89
N THR A 3 -23.90 91.77 -63.69
CA THR A 3 -23.54 91.78 -65.12
C THR A 3 -22.77 90.49 -65.46
N ARG A 4 -22.89 90.04 -66.73
CA ARG A 4 -21.97 89.20 -67.54
C ARG A 4 -21.86 87.69 -67.22
N SER A 5 -21.77 86.77 -68.17
CA SER A 5 -22.16 86.69 -69.59
C SER A 5 -21.90 85.26 -70.08
N LEU A 6 -22.69 84.82 -71.05
CA LEU A 6 -22.36 83.84 -72.11
C LEU A 6 -22.23 82.35 -71.74
N VAL A 7 -23.28 81.61 -72.10
CA VAL A 7 -23.22 80.18 -72.42
C VAL A 7 -23.78 80.01 -73.83
N GLN A 8 -22.99 79.48 -74.75
CA GLN A 8 -23.47 79.01 -76.05
C GLN A 8 -22.80 77.67 -76.40
N ARG A 9 -23.65 76.71 -76.76
CA ARG A 9 -23.35 75.32 -77.14
C ARG A 9 -22.50 75.24 -78.41
N ALA A 10 -21.57 74.28 -78.48
CA ALA A 10 -21.23 73.52 -79.69
C ALA A 10 -20.36 72.28 -79.37
N ILE A 11 -20.63 71.19 -80.09
CA ILE A 11 -19.88 69.91 -80.24
C ILE A 11 -18.55 70.20 -80.99
N PRO A 12 -17.37 69.55 -80.74
CA PRO A 12 -17.00 68.32 -81.47
C PRO A 12 -15.97 67.31 -80.88
N PHE A 13 -16.06 66.14 -81.51
CA PHE A 13 -15.10 65.06 -81.77
C PHE A 13 -13.58 65.38 -81.71
N ALA A 14 -12.88 64.50 -80.99
CA ALA A 14 -11.60 63.82 -81.26
C ALA A 14 -10.37 64.61 -81.76
N TRP A 15 -9.36 64.68 -80.89
CA TRP A 15 -7.95 64.49 -81.27
C TRP A 15 -7.35 63.35 -80.46
N LEU A 16 -6.90 62.34 -81.22
CA LEU A 16 -6.16 61.17 -80.80
C LEU A 16 -4.69 61.59 -80.56
N LEU A 17 -4.27 61.69 -79.30
CA LEU A 17 -2.85 61.73 -78.94
C LEU A 17 -2.48 60.36 -78.38
N LEU A 18 -1.82 59.56 -79.21
CA LEU A 18 -1.04 58.40 -78.81
C LEU A 18 0.04 58.88 -77.82
N SER A 19 -0.19 58.71 -76.52
CA SER A 19 0.89 58.68 -75.54
C SER A 19 1.57 57.31 -75.63
N SER A 20 2.47 57.15 -76.60
CA SER A 20 3.42 56.04 -76.56
C SER A 20 4.41 56.32 -75.43
N THR A 21 4.18 55.76 -74.26
CA THR A 21 5.24 55.63 -73.26
C THR A 21 6.36 54.80 -73.90
N PRO A 22 7.62 55.28 -73.95
CA PRO A 22 8.70 54.48 -74.51
C PRO A 22 8.79 53.13 -73.77
N ALA A 23 8.81 52.03 -74.53
CA ALA A 23 9.00 50.71 -73.97
C ALA A 23 10.41 50.62 -73.38
N VAL A 24 10.51 50.47 -72.06
CA VAL A 24 11.80 50.30 -71.39
C VAL A 24 12.27 48.85 -71.60
N ALA A 25 13.41 48.67 -72.27
CA ALA A 25 13.91 47.35 -72.66
C ALA A 25 14.32 46.48 -71.45
N GLN A 26 14.25 45.16 -71.61
CA GLN A 26 14.83 44.18 -70.67
C GLN A 26 16.35 44.41 -70.54
N GLN A 27 16.88 44.27 -69.33
CA GLN A 27 18.30 44.37 -69.01
C GLN A 27 18.82 43.05 -68.45
N VAL A 28 19.99 42.62 -68.92
CA VAL A 28 20.66 41.40 -68.47
C VAL A 28 22.09 41.72 -68.05
N ILE A 29 22.43 41.48 -66.78
CA ILE A 29 23.78 41.62 -66.23
C ILE A 29 24.42 40.23 -66.17
N ASN A 30 25.40 39.99 -67.05
CA ASN A 30 26.19 38.75 -67.12
C ASN A 30 27.69 39.10 -67.30
N GLY A 31 28.57 38.29 -66.71
CA GLY A 31 30.03 38.43 -66.75
C GLY A 31 30.60 39.71 -66.15
N THR A 32 29.77 40.55 -65.52
CA THR A 32 30.09 41.94 -65.17
C THR A 32 29.49 42.37 -63.83
N THR A 33 29.99 43.49 -63.30
CA THR A 33 29.44 44.18 -62.13
C THR A 33 28.93 45.56 -62.54
N VAL A 34 27.66 45.85 -62.27
CA VAL A 34 27.03 47.16 -62.47
C VAL A 34 26.87 47.87 -61.13
N THR A 35 27.17 49.16 -61.05
CA THR A 35 27.02 49.96 -59.82
C THR A 35 26.16 51.20 -60.07
N VAL A 36 25.17 51.45 -59.19
CA VAL A 36 24.25 52.59 -59.23
C VAL A 36 24.35 53.37 -57.91
N PRO A 37 24.62 54.68 -57.92
CA PRO A 37 24.94 55.51 -59.08
C PRO A 37 26.38 55.32 -59.56
N SER A 38 26.61 55.47 -60.86
CA SER A 38 27.95 55.63 -61.45
C SER A 38 27.88 56.52 -62.69
N LEU A 39 29.03 56.91 -63.25
CA LEU A 39 29.08 57.65 -64.52
C LEU A 39 28.45 56.86 -65.68
N SER A 40 28.51 55.52 -65.64
CA SER A 40 27.94 54.64 -66.65
C SER A 40 26.50 54.23 -66.36
N GLN A 41 26.04 54.32 -65.10
CA GLN A 41 24.68 53.94 -64.70
C GLN A 41 24.04 55.04 -63.81
N PRO A 42 23.19 55.92 -64.38
CA PRO A 42 22.60 57.04 -63.64
C PRO A 42 21.57 56.60 -62.60
N SER A 43 21.31 57.47 -61.61
CA SER A 43 20.25 57.31 -60.61
C SER A 43 19.20 58.43 -60.79
N PRO A 44 17.89 58.14 -60.91
CA PRO A 44 17.28 56.81 -60.92
C PRO A 44 17.53 56.03 -62.22
N TRP A 45 17.83 54.74 -62.11
CA TRP A 45 17.93 53.81 -63.23
C TRP A 45 16.57 53.12 -63.45
N ASN A 46 15.82 53.56 -64.47
CA ASN A 46 14.56 52.94 -64.87
C ASN A 46 14.81 51.89 -65.97
N THR A 47 14.42 50.63 -65.72
CA THR A 47 14.59 49.49 -66.63
C THR A 47 13.28 48.70 -66.78
N GLY A 48 13.15 47.93 -67.86
CA GLY A 48 12.12 46.88 -67.99
C GLY A 48 12.42 45.69 -67.05
N ALA A 49 12.23 44.48 -67.54
CA ALA A 49 12.63 43.28 -66.79
C ALA A 49 14.15 43.28 -66.55
N LEU A 50 14.60 43.01 -65.33
CA LEU A 50 16.00 43.01 -64.92
C LEU A 50 16.44 41.58 -64.57
N THR A 51 17.40 41.03 -65.30
CA THR A 51 17.98 39.72 -65.00
C THR A 51 19.45 39.88 -64.58
N VAL A 52 19.79 39.40 -63.39
CA VAL A 52 21.18 39.38 -62.89
C VAL A 52 21.66 37.94 -62.83
N GLY A 53 22.71 37.60 -63.58
CA GLY A 53 23.18 36.22 -63.71
C GLY A 53 22.17 35.31 -64.41
N SER A 54 21.96 35.52 -65.71
CA SER A 54 21.03 34.71 -66.53
C SER A 54 21.58 33.30 -66.78
N THR A 55 22.74 33.18 -67.46
CA THR A 55 23.43 31.91 -67.80
C THR A 55 24.87 31.85 -67.26
N GLY A 56 25.35 32.93 -66.63
CA GLY A 56 26.66 33.04 -65.99
C GLY A 56 26.58 33.85 -64.69
N THR A 57 27.70 34.41 -64.24
CA THR A 57 27.76 35.26 -63.04
C THR A 57 27.38 36.71 -63.37
N GLY A 58 26.63 37.40 -62.52
CA GLY A 58 26.35 38.84 -62.66
C GLY A 58 26.18 39.50 -61.30
N THR A 59 26.62 40.76 -61.19
CA THR A 59 26.52 41.53 -59.93
C THR A 59 25.92 42.91 -60.16
N LEU A 60 24.97 43.33 -59.31
CA LEU A 60 24.45 44.70 -59.25
C LEU A 60 24.63 45.27 -57.85
N ASN A 61 25.34 46.39 -57.74
CA ASN A 61 25.49 47.15 -56.50
C ASN A 61 24.67 48.43 -56.59
N VAL A 62 23.71 48.62 -55.69
CA VAL A 62 22.98 49.87 -55.48
C VAL A 62 23.55 50.52 -54.21
N GLY A 63 24.44 51.49 -54.39
CA GLY A 63 25.11 52.21 -53.32
C GLY A 63 24.29 53.38 -52.78
N ALA A 64 24.88 54.15 -51.86
CA ALA A 64 24.23 55.32 -51.24
C ALA A 64 23.68 56.31 -52.30
N GLY A 65 22.42 56.74 -52.11
CA GLY A 65 21.68 57.59 -53.06
C GLY A 65 21.30 56.94 -54.40
N GLY A 66 21.65 55.67 -54.62
CA GLY A 66 21.28 54.93 -55.83
C GLY A 66 19.82 54.54 -55.84
N VAL A 67 19.12 54.75 -56.96
CA VAL A 67 17.72 54.37 -57.13
C VAL A 67 17.61 53.49 -58.38
N VAL A 68 17.01 52.31 -58.25
CA VAL A 68 16.73 51.39 -59.36
C VAL A 68 15.23 51.12 -59.42
N ASN A 69 14.63 51.18 -60.61
CA ASN A 69 13.23 50.84 -60.85
C ASN A 69 13.12 49.81 -61.99
N SER A 70 12.50 48.66 -61.75
CA SER A 70 12.34 47.57 -62.73
C SER A 70 10.88 47.08 -62.81
N THR A 71 10.47 46.45 -63.92
CA THR A 71 9.10 45.89 -64.11
C THR A 71 8.97 44.38 -63.81
N ALA A 72 10.09 43.68 -63.68
CA ALA A 72 10.21 42.31 -63.20
C ALA A 72 11.68 42.07 -62.89
N SER A 73 12.03 41.19 -61.97
CA SER A 73 13.44 40.99 -61.60
C SER A 73 13.77 39.56 -61.23
N THR A 74 14.83 39.03 -61.84
CA THR A 74 15.29 37.64 -61.62
C THR A 74 16.78 37.60 -61.37
N LEU A 75 17.20 37.01 -60.26
CA LEU A 75 18.59 36.73 -59.91
C LEU A 75 18.82 35.22 -60.03
N GLY A 76 19.78 34.78 -60.86
CA GLY A 76 20.03 33.35 -61.09
C GLY A 76 18.92 32.69 -61.91
N SER A 77 18.81 33.07 -63.18
CA SER A 77 17.66 32.67 -64.03
C SER A 77 17.67 31.20 -64.45
N THR A 78 18.83 30.66 -64.85
CA THR A 78 19.01 29.27 -65.29
C THR A 78 19.86 28.49 -64.28
N ALA A 79 19.93 27.15 -64.38
CA ALA A 79 20.71 26.31 -63.46
C ALA A 79 22.20 26.68 -63.34
N ALA A 80 22.81 27.24 -64.40
CA ALA A 80 24.19 27.72 -64.38
C ALA A 80 24.32 29.20 -63.94
N GLY A 81 23.22 29.96 -63.92
CA GLY A 81 23.18 31.37 -63.59
C GLY A 81 23.46 31.66 -62.12
N ARG A 82 24.26 32.68 -61.85
CA ARG A 82 24.60 33.16 -60.50
C ARG A 82 24.43 34.67 -60.41
N GLY A 83 23.32 35.13 -59.82
CA GLY A 83 23.01 36.55 -59.70
C GLY A 83 23.25 37.09 -58.28
N THR A 84 23.99 38.18 -58.14
CA THR A 84 24.21 38.86 -56.85
C THR A 84 23.72 40.31 -56.91
N VAL A 85 22.90 40.73 -55.95
CA VAL A 85 22.46 42.12 -55.81
C VAL A 85 22.75 42.62 -54.39
N ASN A 86 23.42 43.75 -54.27
CA ASN A 86 23.68 44.43 -53.00
C ASN A 86 23.00 45.80 -53.02
N VAL A 87 22.06 46.05 -52.11
CA VAL A 87 21.40 47.35 -51.93
C VAL A 87 21.82 47.91 -50.58
N SER A 88 22.75 48.87 -50.57
CA SER A 88 23.41 49.28 -49.33
C SER A 88 23.80 50.77 -49.32
N GLY A 89 23.52 51.42 -48.20
CA GLY A 89 23.83 52.83 -47.95
C GLY A 89 22.59 53.73 -47.87
N ALA A 90 22.75 54.90 -47.23
CA ALA A 90 21.66 55.85 -47.05
C ALA A 90 21.03 56.26 -48.39
N GLY A 91 19.70 56.16 -48.50
CA GLY A 91 18.95 56.49 -49.72
C GLY A 91 19.06 55.48 -50.86
N ALA A 92 19.83 54.39 -50.70
CA ALA A 92 19.86 53.30 -51.67
C ALA A 92 18.47 52.64 -51.75
N SER A 93 17.88 52.58 -52.93
CA SER A 93 16.55 52.02 -53.12
C SER A 93 16.38 51.23 -54.42
N TRP A 94 15.59 50.17 -54.35
CA TRP A 94 15.19 49.38 -55.51
C TRP A 94 13.69 49.10 -55.47
N THR A 95 12.97 49.56 -56.49
CA THR A 95 11.54 49.28 -56.68
C THR A 95 11.33 48.31 -57.83
N ALA A 96 10.69 47.17 -57.58
CA ALA A 96 10.26 46.21 -58.60
C ALA A 96 8.73 46.28 -58.77
N ALA A 97 8.26 46.87 -59.86
CA ALA A 97 6.84 46.99 -60.18
C ALA A 97 6.31 45.75 -60.90
N ASN A 98 5.01 45.43 -60.77
CA ASN A 98 4.41 44.27 -61.45
C ASN A 98 4.24 44.50 -62.97
N GLY A 99 4.92 43.70 -63.79
CA GLY A 99 4.77 43.64 -65.25
C GLY A 99 3.85 42.52 -65.78
N GLY A 100 3.06 41.86 -64.93
CA GLY A 100 2.15 40.75 -65.28
C GLY A 100 2.51 39.37 -64.72
N GLY A 101 3.32 39.27 -63.65
CA GLY A 101 3.78 37.99 -63.06
C GLY A 101 4.64 38.13 -61.80
N ALA A 102 5.32 37.04 -61.37
CA ALA A 102 6.25 37.05 -60.23
C ALA A 102 7.32 38.14 -60.39
N THR A 103 7.37 39.09 -59.45
CA THR A 103 7.96 40.40 -59.69
C THR A 103 9.40 40.50 -59.23
N LEU A 104 9.75 39.78 -58.15
CA LEU A 104 11.13 39.62 -57.69
C LEU A 104 11.40 38.14 -57.41
N THR A 105 12.30 37.54 -58.17
CA THR A 105 12.70 36.14 -58.01
C THR A 105 14.19 36.06 -57.70
N VAL A 106 14.52 35.56 -56.51
CA VAL A 106 15.90 35.33 -56.06
C VAL A 106 16.15 33.83 -56.07
N GLY A 107 16.97 33.37 -57.03
CA GLY A 107 17.21 31.97 -57.30
C GLY A 107 16.00 31.34 -58.01
N SER A 108 15.94 31.47 -59.35
CA SER A 108 14.86 30.87 -60.15
C SER A 108 15.12 29.37 -60.36
N LEU A 109 16.09 29.05 -61.23
CA LEU A 109 16.62 27.68 -61.42
C LEU A 109 18.07 27.54 -60.97
N GLY A 110 18.80 28.67 -60.85
CA GLY A 110 20.18 28.75 -60.39
C GLY A 110 20.32 29.52 -59.08
N ALA A 111 21.52 30.04 -58.79
CA ALA A 111 21.82 30.71 -57.53
C ALA A 111 21.51 32.21 -57.60
N GLY A 112 20.70 32.72 -56.68
CA GLY A 112 20.42 34.15 -56.50
C GLY A 112 20.75 34.61 -55.10
N SER A 113 21.39 35.76 -54.96
CA SER A 113 21.69 36.39 -53.68
C SER A 113 21.31 37.86 -53.67
N LEU A 114 20.50 38.27 -52.70
CA LEU A 114 20.12 39.66 -52.45
C LEU A 114 20.50 40.06 -51.02
N THR A 115 21.40 41.04 -50.89
CA THR A 115 21.74 41.64 -49.59
C THR A 115 21.24 43.07 -49.52
N ILE A 116 20.50 43.40 -48.46
CA ILE A 116 19.98 44.74 -48.17
C ILE A 116 20.60 45.18 -46.84
N GLY A 117 21.42 46.23 -46.88
CA GLY A 117 22.27 46.64 -45.77
C GLY A 117 22.28 48.15 -45.53
N ASN A 118 22.76 48.58 -44.36
CA ASN A 118 23.12 49.98 -44.07
C ASN A 118 22.05 51.03 -44.48
N GLY A 119 20.77 50.75 -44.22
CA GLY A 119 19.65 51.67 -44.55
C GLY A 119 19.08 51.53 -45.97
N GLY A 120 19.52 50.53 -46.74
CA GLY A 120 19.02 50.25 -48.08
C GLY A 120 17.57 49.75 -48.08
N ARG A 121 16.81 50.05 -49.14
CA ARG A 121 15.39 49.69 -49.24
C ARG A 121 15.08 48.95 -50.53
N VAL A 122 14.41 47.82 -50.44
CA VAL A 122 13.86 47.10 -51.59
C VAL A 122 12.35 47.00 -51.41
N GLN A 123 11.59 47.33 -52.44
CA GLN A 123 10.15 47.20 -52.42
C GLN A 123 9.60 46.61 -53.71
N THR A 124 8.58 45.77 -53.60
CA THR A 124 7.70 45.45 -54.74
C THR A 124 6.45 46.32 -54.67
N ILE A 125 5.91 46.74 -55.81
CA ILE A 125 4.71 47.60 -55.86
C ILE A 125 3.62 47.04 -56.77
N GLY A 126 2.37 47.45 -56.53
CA GLY A 126 1.18 46.87 -57.17
C GLY A 126 0.84 45.49 -56.58
N ASN A 127 0.31 44.57 -57.39
CA ASN A 127 0.00 43.20 -56.92
C ASN A 127 1.22 42.26 -56.98
N ALA A 128 2.41 42.80 -56.73
CA ALA A 128 3.70 42.14 -56.96
C ALA A 128 4.10 41.19 -55.82
N SER A 129 4.42 39.94 -56.17
CA SER A 129 4.93 38.92 -55.25
C SER A 129 6.44 38.73 -55.37
N ALA A 130 7.07 38.23 -54.30
CA ALA A 130 8.49 37.87 -54.26
C ALA A 130 8.67 36.35 -54.05
N ASN A 131 9.63 35.75 -54.75
CA ASN A 131 9.99 34.33 -54.64
C ASN A 131 11.47 34.17 -54.27
N VAL A 132 11.75 33.31 -53.29
CA VAL A 132 13.11 32.93 -52.89
C VAL A 132 13.25 31.42 -53.07
N GLY A 133 14.14 31.00 -53.98
CA GLY A 133 14.37 29.59 -54.32
C GLY A 133 13.21 28.96 -55.10
N SER A 134 12.82 29.56 -56.23
CA SER A 134 11.54 29.30 -56.93
C SER A 134 11.35 27.87 -57.47
N ALA A 135 12.43 27.18 -57.84
CA ALA A 135 12.38 25.81 -58.35
C ALA A 135 13.18 24.87 -57.44
N THR A 136 12.99 23.56 -57.59
CA THR A 136 13.68 22.54 -56.78
C THR A 136 15.21 22.60 -56.87
N THR A 137 15.78 23.10 -57.96
CA THR A 137 17.24 23.30 -58.13
C THR A 137 17.70 24.74 -57.85
N GLY A 138 16.77 25.68 -57.70
CA GLY A 138 17.09 27.11 -57.54
C GLY A 138 17.40 27.45 -56.08
N THR A 139 18.60 27.97 -55.82
CA THR A 139 19.01 28.40 -54.48
C THR A 139 18.89 29.92 -54.34
N GLY A 140 17.89 30.35 -53.58
CA GLY A 140 17.67 31.76 -53.26
C GLY A 140 18.18 32.11 -51.87
N THR A 141 18.94 33.20 -51.74
CA THR A 141 19.41 33.75 -50.46
C THR A 141 19.03 35.23 -50.38
N VAL A 142 18.31 35.63 -49.32
CA VAL A 142 17.97 37.03 -49.08
C VAL A 142 18.38 37.42 -47.66
N THR A 143 19.18 38.47 -47.52
CA THR A 143 19.61 39.01 -46.22
C THR A 143 19.20 40.46 -46.10
N VAL A 144 18.44 40.80 -45.05
CA VAL A 144 18.07 42.17 -44.67
C VAL A 144 18.73 42.47 -43.33
N THR A 145 19.74 43.34 -43.32
CA THR A 145 20.57 43.56 -42.13
C THR A 145 20.87 45.03 -41.86
N GLY A 146 20.95 45.40 -40.59
CA GLY A 146 21.26 46.76 -40.15
C GLY A 146 20.03 47.66 -40.04
N ALA A 147 20.10 48.63 -39.12
CA ALA A 147 19.02 49.56 -38.85
C ALA A 147 18.57 50.32 -40.10
N GLY A 148 17.25 50.42 -40.30
CA GLY A 148 16.63 51.13 -41.42
C GLY A 148 16.66 50.37 -42.75
N SER A 149 17.32 49.22 -42.83
CA SER A 149 17.27 48.33 -43.99
C SER A 149 15.93 47.63 -44.08
N SER A 150 15.29 47.62 -45.25
CA SER A 150 13.94 47.06 -45.38
C SER A 150 13.69 46.34 -46.70
N LEU A 151 12.96 45.22 -46.62
CA LEU A 151 12.28 44.59 -47.75
C LEU A 151 10.76 44.68 -47.55
N SER A 152 10.05 45.31 -48.49
CA SER A 152 8.60 45.37 -48.51
C SER A 152 8.04 44.67 -49.74
N VAL A 153 7.19 43.67 -49.54
CA VAL A 153 6.54 42.90 -50.61
C VAL A 153 5.07 43.26 -50.64
N ALA A 154 4.58 43.84 -51.73
CA ALA A 154 3.21 44.34 -51.79
C ALA A 154 2.13 43.25 -51.67
N ASN A 155 2.41 42.03 -52.14
CA ASN A 155 1.47 40.91 -52.08
C ASN A 155 2.05 39.74 -51.27
N ALA A 156 2.36 38.61 -51.92
CA ALA A 156 2.80 37.40 -51.25
C ALA A 156 4.32 37.23 -51.33
N LEU A 157 4.92 36.83 -50.21
CA LEU A 157 6.30 36.35 -50.14
C LEU A 157 6.29 34.82 -50.13
N PHE A 158 6.97 34.21 -51.09
CA PHE A 158 7.17 32.77 -51.15
C PHE A 158 8.64 32.43 -50.86
N ILE A 159 8.88 31.64 -49.82
CA ILE A 159 10.19 31.08 -49.51
C ILE A 159 10.07 29.58 -49.77
N ASN A 160 10.46 29.15 -50.97
CA ASN A 160 10.39 27.76 -51.40
C ASN A 160 11.67 27.04 -50.96
N ALA A 161 12.55 26.55 -51.84
CA ALA A 161 13.83 25.96 -51.42
C ALA A 161 14.89 27.00 -51.00
N GLY A 162 14.44 28.21 -50.63
CA GLY A 162 15.28 29.38 -50.34
C GLY A 162 15.53 29.60 -48.85
N THR A 163 16.48 30.50 -48.58
CA THR A 163 16.82 30.96 -47.22
C THR A 163 16.65 32.48 -47.15
N MET A 164 16.06 32.94 -46.05
CA MET A 164 15.87 34.35 -45.78
C MET A 164 16.32 34.70 -44.36
N GLN A 165 17.09 35.77 -44.22
CA GLN A 165 17.57 36.28 -42.94
C GLN A 165 17.19 37.75 -42.77
N VAL A 166 16.63 38.10 -41.62
CA VAL A 166 16.44 39.47 -41.16
C VAL A 166 17.21 39.64 -39.85
N ALA A 167 18.19 40.54 -39.82
CA ALA A 167 19.10 40.66 -38.69
C ALA A 167 19.40 42.12 -38.32
N ASN A 168 19.88 42.34 -37.09
CA ASN A 168 20.50 43.60 -36.66
C ASN A 168 19.65 44.86 -36.95
N GLY A 169 18.33 44.80 -36.75
CA GLY A 169 17.44 45.94 -36.99
C GLY A 169 16.85 46.04 -38.40
N GLY A 170 17.01 45.00 -39.23
CA GLY A 170 16.35 44.90 -40.52
C GLY A 170 14.83 44.68 -40.40
N SER A 171 14.08 45.10 -41.41
CA SER A 171 12.61 44.95 -41.44
C SER A 171 12.13 44.22 -42.69
N LEU A 172 11.18 43.29 -42.51
CA LEU A 172 10.47 42.59 -43.57
C LEU A 172 8.97 42.84 -43.45
N SER A 173 8.31 43.21 -44.56
CA SER A 173 6.85 43.32 -44.62
C SER A 173 6.28 42.62 -45.85
N ALA A 174 5.13 41.96 -45.69
CA ALA A 174 4.35 41.37 -46.78
C ALA A 174 2.86 41.29 -46.42
N ALA A 175 1.97 41.04 -47.38
CA ALA A 175 0.59 40.73 -47.05
C ALA A 175 0.47 39.32 -46.46
N THR A 176 1.08 38.33 -47.12
CA THR A 176 1.10 36.92 -46.70
C THR A 176 2.49 36.35 -46.92
N ALA A 177 2.97 35.48 -46.04
CA ALA A 177 4.20 34.71 -46.25
C ALA A 177 3.90 33.21 -46.33
N THR A 178 4.48 32.54 -47.33
CA THR A 178 4.37 31.09 -47.51
C THR A 178 5.75 30.48 -47.55
N LEU A 179 6.08 29.65 -46.57
CA LEU A 179 7.30 28.85 -46.56
C LEU A 179 6.98 27.42 -46.99
N ASN A 180 7.68 26.94 -48.01
CA ASN A 180 7.46 25.64 -48.63
C ASN A 180 8.79 24.90 -48.79
N GLY A 181 9.24 24.27 -47.70
CA GLY A 181 10.58 23.66 -47.60
C GLY A 181 11.74 24.64 -47.35
N GLY A 182 11.43 25.93 -47.21
CA GLY A 182 12.42 27.00 -47.01
C GLY A 182 12.63 27.38 -45.56
N SER A 183 13.58 28.29 -45.34
CA SER A 183 13.87 28.81 -44.00
C SER A 183 13.81 30.33 -43.92
N LEU A 184 13.28 30.82 -42.80
CA LEU A 184 13.28 32.23 -42.41
C LEU A 184 13.88 32.38 -41.01
N SER A 185 14.89 33.22 -40.87
CA SER A 185 15.51 33.55 -39.58
C SER A 185 15.41 35.04 -39.30
N LEU A 186 14.95 35.39 -38.10
CA LEU A 186 14.88 36.76 -37.57
C LEU A 186 15.66 36.86 -36.28
N THR A 187 16.70 37.69 -36.24
CA THR A 187 17.56 37.86 -35.06
C THR A 187 17.82 39.33 -34.72
N GLY A 188 17.84 39.67 -33.43
CA GLY A 188 18.13 41.00 -32.91
C GLY A 188 16.89 41.81 -32.53
N SER A 189 17.01 42.61 -31.46
CA SER A 189 15.88 43.26 -30.75
C SER A 189 15.07 44.24 -31.58
N ASP A 190 15.68 44.80 -32.62
CA ASP A 190 15.06 45.77 -33.53
C ASP A 190 14.62 45.14 -34.85
N SER A 191 14.89 43.85 -35.07
CA SER A 191 14.48 43.16 -36.28
C SER A 191 12.97 42.92 -36.27
N ARG A 192 12.31 43.18 -37.40
CA ARG A 192 10.84 43.14 -37.51
C ARG A 192 10.36 42.32 -38.70
N LEU A 193 9.32 41.51 -38.48
CA LEU A 193 8.45 40.94 -39.52
C LEU A 193 7.03 41.48 -39.33
N SER A 194 6.43 42.04 -40.37
CA SER A 194 5.03 42.49 -40.34
C SER A 194 4.25 41.87 -41.48
N LEU A 195 3.27 41.03 -41.15
CA LEU A 195 2.36 40.41 -42.10
C LEU A 195 0.94 40.92 -41.86
N VAL A 196 0.25 41.39 -42.90
CA VAL A 196 -1.15 41.85 -42.76
C VAL A 196 -2.11 40.66 -42.58
N ASN A 197 -1.81 39.54 -43.23
CA ASN A 197 -2.62 38.32 -43.20
C ASN A 197 -1.83 37.20 -42.53
N ASN A 198 -1.51 36.14 -43.26
CA ASN A 198 -1.15 34.86 -42.68
C ASN A 198 0.32 34.53 -42.94
N ILE A 199 0.86 33.66 -42.08
CA ILE A 199 2.03 32.85 -42.44
C ILE A 199 1.64 31.38 -42.54
N PHE A 200 2.13 30.73 -43.59
CA PHE A 200 1.94 29.32 -43.88
C PHE A 200 3.30 28.62 -43.84
N ILE A 201 3.51 27.72 -42.89
CA ILE A 201 4.76 26.95 -42.71
C ILE A 201 4.48 25.50 -43.05
N ARG A 202 5.00 25.04 -44.19
CA ARG A 202 4.68 23.72 -44.76
C ARG A 202 5.88 23.00 -45.36
N ASN A 203 5.73 21.70 -45.58
CA ASN A 203 6.69 20.83 -46.27
C ASN A 203 8.11 20.94 -45.71
N ALA A 204 8.28 20.70 -44.40
CA ALA A 204 9.58 20.80 -43.70
C ALA A 204 10.17 22.20 -43.58
N ALA A 205 9.41 23.26 -43.88
CA ALA A 205 9.87 24.62 -43.67
C ALA A 205 10.18 24.94 -42.19
N SER A 206 11.14 25.84 -41.97
CA SER A 206 11.53 26.32 -40.65
C SER A 206 11.47 27.84 -40.52
N VAL A 207 10.96 28.32 -39.40
CA VAL A 207 11.00 29.74 -39.02
C VAL A 207 11.64 29.87 -37.64
N ILE A 208 12.63 30.74 -37.50
CA ILE A 208 13.31 31.01 -36.22
C ILE A 208 13.24 32.50 -35.93
N LEU A 209 12.72 32.84 -34.75
CA LEU A 209 12.79 34.17 -34.15
C LEU A 209 13.65 34.09 -32.90
N ALA A 210 14.68 34.93 -32.81
CA ALA A 210 15.58 34.96 -31.66
C ALA A 210 16.01 36.39 -31.30
N ASP A 211 16.61 36.50 -30.12
CA ASP A 211 17.36 37.66 -29.62
C ASP A 211 16.54 38.95 -29.64
N GLY A 212 15.30 38.87 -29.13
CA GLY A 212 14.37 40.01 -29.01
C GLY A 212 13.66 40.43 -30.31
N ALA A 213 13.83 39.70 -31.41
CA ALA A 213 13.13 39.99 -32.67
C ALA A 213 11.61 39.94 -32.50
N GLN A 214 10.88 40.72 -33.30
CA GLN A 214 9.41 40.80 -33.21
C GLN A 214 8.75 40.48 -34.55
N ALA A 215 7.71 39.65 -34.52
CA ALA A 215 6.84 39.39 -35.66
C ALA A 215 5.37 39.67 -35.33
N THR A 216 4.65 40.23 -36.31
CA THR A 216 3.20 40.38 -36.27
C THR A 216 2.55 39.70 -37.48
N SER A 217 1.43 39.02 -37.26
CA SER A 217 0.58 38.46 -38.31
C SER A 217 -0.87 38.38 -37.86
N PHE A 218 -1.80 38.09 -38.76
CA PHE A 218 -3.18 37.74 -38.41
C PHE A 218 -3.33 36.27 -38.04
N ARG A 219 -2.65 35.35 -38.77
CA ARG A 219 -2.63 33.91 -38.46
C ARG A 219 -1.26 33.30 -38.63
N VAL A 220 -1.04 32.19 -37.91
CA VAL A 220 0.11 31.32 -38.07
C VAL A 220 -0.39 29.89 -38.23
N TRP A 221 -0.09 29.26 -39.36
CA TRP A 221 -0.37 27.83 -39.58
C TRP A 221 0.92 27.05 -39.79
N ILE A 222 1.11 26.02 -38.98
CA ILE A 222 2.26 25.11 -39.01
C ILE A 222 1.77 23.71 -39.39
N GLY A 223 2.39 23.10 -40.39
CA GLY A 223 1.96 21.79 -40.90
C GLY A 223 0.75 21.92 -41.84
N GLU A 224 0.81 22.87 -42.77
CA GLU A 224 -0.26 23.14 -43.73
C GLU A 224 -0.01 22.47 -45.09
N GLN A 225 -0.58 21.28 -45.30
CA GLN A 225 -0.61 20.44 -46.52
C GLN A 225 -0.08 19.04 -46.20
N ALA A 226 -0.81 18.00 -46.63
CA ALA A 226 -0.46 16.61 -46.36
C ALA A 226 1.00 16.32 -46.77
N SER A 227 1.82 16.04 -45.77
CA SER A 227 3.25 15.79 -45.91
C SER A 227 3.71 14.97 -44.70
N ALA A 228 4.62 14.03 -44.91
CA ALA A 228 5.24 13.28 -43.82
C ALA A 228 6.26 14.12 -43.03
N ALA A 229 6.72 15.24 -43.59
CA ALA A 229 7.77 16.05 -43.00
C ALA A 229 7.22 17.12 -42.04
N THR A 230 7.89 17.30 -40.90
CA THR A 230 7.49 18.22 -39.83
C THR A 230 7.91 19.66 -40.14
N SER A 231 6.96 20.59 -40.12
CA SER A 231 7.24 22.04 -40.20
C SER A 231 7.43 22.63 -38.80
N ARG A 232 8.37 23.56 -38.64
CA ARG A 232 8.78 24.07 -37.31
C ARG A 232 8.78 25.60 -37.23
N LEU A 233 8.23 26.13 -36.15
CA LEU A 233 8.43 27.52 -35.70
C LEU A 233 9.15 27.49 -34.34
N THR A 234 10.23 28.26 -34.22
CA THR A 234 10.95 28.45 -32.94
C THR A 234 10.96 29.93 -32.58
N VAL A 235 10.51 30.26 -31.36
CA VAL A 235 10.53 31.62 -30.81
C VAL A 235 11.33 31.58 -29.50
N ARG A 236 12.49 32.22 -29.48
CA ARG A 236 13.44 32.09 -28.37
C ARG A 236 14.14 33.39 -27.99
N ASN A 237 14.87 33.37 -26.88
CA ASN A 237 15.76 34.45 -26.43
C ASN A 237 15.05 35.82 -26.40
N GLY A 238 13.89 35.90 -25.74
CA GLY A 238 13.11 37.13 -25.62
C GLY A 238 12.37 37.59 -26.90
N ALA A 239 12.41 36.82 -27.99
CA ALA A 239 11.69 37.15 -29.21
C ALA A 239 10.17 37.00 -29.04
N ARG A 240 9.40 37.74 -29.85
CA ARG A 240 7.93 37.82 -29.71
C ARG A 240 7.23 37.63 -31.04
N TRP A 241 6.23 36.76 -31.07
CA TRP A 241 5.25 36.66 -32.15
C TRP A 241 3.87 37.03 -31.65
N ILE A 242 3.25 38.05 -32.25
CA ILE A 242 1.93 38.53 -31.86
C ILE A 242 0.96 38.36 -33.03
N MET A 243 -0.07 37.54 -32.83
CA MET A 243 -1.17 37.39 -33.77
C MET A 243 -2.24 38.44 -33.49
N ASP A 244 -2.15 39.57 -34.18
CA ASP A 244 -2.95 40.76 -33.93
C ASP A 244 -4.27 40.72 -34.73
N PRO A 245 -5.44 40.65 -34.04
CA PRO A 245 -6.74 40.61 -34.70
C PRO A 245 -7.12 41.92 -35.40
N SER A 246 -6.45 43.04 -35.10
CA SER A 246 -6.74 44.33 -35.76
C SER A 246 -6.23 44.40 -37.20
N LEU A 247 -5.37 43.46 -37.61
CA LEU A 247 -4.75 43.45 -38.94
C LEU A 247 -5.70 43.01 -40.06
N ASN A 248 -6.77 42.28 -39.74
CA ASN A 248 -7.71 41.73 -40.74
C ASN A 248 -9.15 41.73 -40.18
N PRO A 249 -10.17 42.06 -41.00
CA PRO A 249 -11.58 42.11 -40.56
C PRO A 249 -12.20 40.75 -40.21
N LEU A 250 -11.51 39.64 -40.48
CA LEU A 250 -11.97 38.31 -40.05
C LEU A 250 -11.98 38.20 -38.52
N THR A 251 -12.92 37.42 -37.99
CA THR A 251 -13.36 37.52 -36.60
C THR A 251 -12.31 37.13 -35.55
N TYR A 252 -11.31 36.29 -35.89
CA TYR A 252 -10.34 35.79 -34.91
C TYR A 252 -8.94 35.57 -35.52
N SER A 253 -7.90 36.01 -34.79
CA SER A 253 -6.50 35.65 -35.03
C SER A 253 -6.20 34.26 -34.46
N VAL A 254 -5.53 33.40 -35.22
CA VAL A 254 -5.44 31.96 -34.91
C VAL A 254 -4.01 31.45 -35.04
N LEU A 255 -3.57 30.70 -34.03
CA LEU A 255 -2.43 29.79 -34.09
C LEU A 255 -2.94 28.37 -34.33
N THR A 256 -2.48 27.72 -35.39
CA THR A 256 -2.74 26.29 -35.60
C THR A 256 -1.43 25.54 -35.76
N VAL A 257 -1.20 24.56 -34.91
CA VAL A 257 -0.02 23.68 -34.94
C VAL A 257 -0.45 22.27 -35.29
N GLY A 258 0.04 21.76 -36.41
CA GLY A 258 -0.35 20.45 -36.93
C GLY A 258 -1.75 20.46 -37.55
N ARG A 259 -2.01 21.30 -38.56
CA ARG A 259 -3.37 21.43 -39.15
C ARG A 259 -3.74 20.27 -40.07
N ARG A 260 -2.92 19.98 -41.08
CA ARG A 260 -3.14 18.93 -42.10
C ARG A 260 -1.93 17.99 -42.27
N ALA A 261 -0.84 18.27 -41.55
CA ALA A 261 0.42 17.54 -41.50
C ALA A 261 1.13 17.87 -40.19
N ASN A 262 2.27 17.24 -39.92
CA ASN A 262 2.99 17.43 -38.67
C ASN A 262 3.51 18.86 -38.51
N GLY A 263 3.21 19.49 -37.36
CA GLY A 263 3.65 20.84 -37.03
C GLY A 263 4.24 20.90 -35.62
N GLU A 264 5.29 21.69 -35.47
CA GLU A 264 5.99 21.88 -34.19
C GLU A 264 6.17 23.37 -33.90
N LEU A 265 5.86 23.77 -32.67
CA LEU A 265 6.15 25.09 -32.11
C LEU A 265 7.00 24.94 -30.85
N LEU A 266 8.18 25.54 -30.86
CA LEU A 266 9.07 25.64 -29.70
C LEU A 266 9.14 27.09 -29.23
N ILE A 267 8.76 27.33 -27.98
CA ILE A 267 8.89 28.60 -27.29
C ILE A 267 9.87 28.39 -26.14
N GLU A 268 11.03 29.02 -26.18
CA GLU A 268 12.07 28.80 -25.18
C GLU A 268 12.81 30.09 -24.77
N SER A 269 13.55 30.04 -23.65
CA SER A 269 14.46 31.12 -23.24
C SER A 269 13.82 32.53 -23.27
N GLY A 270 12.59 32.66 -22.74
CA GLY A 270 11.89 33.95 -22.67
C GLY A 270 11.10 34.33 -23.94
N GLY A 271 10.96 33.41 -24.90
CA GLY A 271 10.16 33.65 -26.11
C GLY A 271 8.67 33.83 -25.79
N VAL A 272 7.96 34.63 -26.59
CA VAL A 272 6.52 34.88 -26.39
C VAL A 272 5.75 34.68 -27.68
N VAL A 273 4.69 33.88 -27.63
CA VAL A 273 3.69 33.75 -28.71
C VAL A 273 2.32 34.06 -28.16
N SER A 274 1.55 34.92 -28.83
CA SER A 274 0.21 35.31 -28.37
C SER A 274 -0.79 35.42 -29.51
N GLY A 275 -2.04 35.04 -29.25
CA GLY A 275 -3.15 35.12 -30.22
C GLY A 275 -4.53 34.99 -29.57
N VAL A 276 -5.58 35.03 -30.40
CA VAL A 276 -6.97 34.91 -29.90
C VAL A 276 -7.37 33.46 -29.67
N ARG A 277 -7.07 32.56 -30.61
CA ARG A 277 -7.35 31.11 -30.51
C ARG A 277 -6.11 30.29 -30.82
N THR A 278 -5.98 29.16 -30.15
CA THR A 278 -4.90 28.20 -30.39
C THR A 278 -5.47 26.80 -30.60
N THR A 279 -5.08 26.13 -31.68
CA THR A 279 -5.40 24.72 -31.92
C THR A 279 -4.12 23.93 -32.12
N ILE A 280 -3.97 22.84 -31.37
CA ILE A 280 -2.83 21.92 -31.41
C ILE A 280 -3.37 20.54 -31.78
N GLY A 281 -3.01 20.02 -32.96
CA GLY A 281 -3.43 18.67 -33.39
C GLY A 281 -4.77 18.61 -34.12
N GLY A 282 -4.82 19.24 -35.30
CA GLY A 282 -5.84 19.04 -36.35
C GLY A 282 -7.08 19.92 -36.27
N GLU A 283 -7.33 20.67 -37.34
CA GLU A 283 -8.58 21.39 -37.65
C GLU A 283 -8.88 21.09 -39.13
N GLU A 284 -9.56 19.96 -39.38
CA GLU A 284 -10.37 19.58 -40.56
C GLU A 284 -10.39 18.06 -40.73
N ALA A 285 -11.54 17.51 -41.15
CA ALA A 285 -11.76 16.11 -41.52
C ALA A 285 -10.99 15.70 -42.78
N SER A 286 -9.67 15.93 -42.81
CA SER A 286 -8.82 15.46 -43.90
C SER A 286 -8.50 13.99 -43.67
N ASN A 287 -8.66 13.18 -44.71
CA ASN A 287 -8.41 11.74 -44.73
C ASN A 287 -6.92 11.38 -44.58
N VAL A 288 -6.14 12.19 -43.83
CA VAL A 288 -4.71 12.03 -43.60
C VAL A 288 -4.53 11.40 -42.21
N PRO A 289 -4.29 10.08 -42.12
CA PRO A 289 -3.97 9.46 -40.84
C PRO A 289 -2.70 10.07 -40.23
N ASN A 290 -2.66 10.20 -38.90
CA ASN A 290 -1.48 10.59 -38.10
C ASN A 290 -1.04 12.05 -38.18
N VAL A 291 -1.95 13.01 -38.31
CA VAL A 291 -1.61 14.45 -38.13
C VAL A 291 -1.33 14.75 -36.67
N SER A 292 -0.12 15.23 -36.36
CA SER A 292 0.31 15.62 -35.02
C SER A 292 0.69 17.10 -34.92
N GLY A 293 0.17 17.77 -33.88
CA GLY A 293 0.61 19.10 -33.47
C GLY A 293 1.37 19.00 -32.15
N VAL A 294 2.60 19.51 -32.11
CA VAL A 294 3.43 19.52 -30.91
C VAL A 294 3.82 20.94 -30.53
N VAL A 295 3.52 21.34 -29.30
CA VAL A 295 3.93 22.62 -28.73
C VAL A 295 4.75 22.38 -27.48
N THR A 296 5.92 23.01 -27.39
CA THR A 296 6.74 23.03 -26.18
C THR A 296 6.97 24.47 -25.73
N VAL A 297 6.68 24.76 -24.47
CA VAL A 297 6.94 26.05 -23.81
C VAL A 297 7.90 25.79 -22.66
N ALA A 298 9.17 26.13 -22.83
CA ALA A 298 10.24 25.76 -21.92
C ALA A 298 11.06 26.96 -21.42
N GLY A 299 11.46 26.96 -20.15
CA GLY A 299 12.35 27.98 -19.60
C GLY A 299 11.61 29.20 -19.04
N SER A 300 12.19 29.81 -18.01
CA SER A 300 11.63 30.98 -17.34
C SER A 300 11.34 32.13 -18.30
N GLY A 301 10.12 32.67 -18.23
CA GLY A 301 9.65 33.79 -19.04
C GLY A 301 9.15 33.41 -20.44
N SER A 302 9.25 32.14 -20.83
CA SER A 302 8.65 31.65 -22.07
C SER A 302 7.12 31.58 -21.92
N LEU A 303 6.38 32.17 -22.85
CA LEU A 303 4.92 32.33 -22.75
C LEU A 303 4.19 31.97 -24.03
N LEU A 304 3.18 31.11 -23.91
CA LEU A 304 2.08 31.02 -24.88
C LEU A 304 0.81 31.63 -24.28
N ALA A 305 0.26 32.66 -24.92
CA ALA A 305 -0.95 33.34 -24.45
C ALA A 305 -2.09 33.24 -25.46
N THR A 306 -3.23 32.69 -25.00
CA THR A 306 -4.44 32.51 -25.80
C THR A 306 -5.60 33.26 -25.16
N ARG A 307 -6.19 34.22 -25.87
CA ARG A 307 -7.21 35.11 -25.28
C ARG A 307 -8.56 34.42 -25.05
N GLU A 308 -9.04 33.60 -25.99
CA GLU A 308 -10.38 32.99 -25.93
C GLU A 308 -10.33 31.52 -25.57
N PHE A 309 -9.91 30.65 -26.49
CA PHE A 309 -9.87 29.22 -26.25
C PHE A 309 -8.67 28.52 -26.89
N MET A 310 -8.20 27.51 -26.19
CA MET A 310 -7.13 26.61 -26.61
C MET A 310 -7.67 25.18 -26.73
N ASN A 311 -7.49 24.57 -27.90
CA ASN A 311 -7.84 23.18 -28.15
C ASN A 311 -6.57 22.34 -28.31
N VAL A 312 -6.48 21.22 -27.58
CA VAL A 312 -5.40 20.24 -27.69
C VAL A 312 -6.00 18.90 -28.10
N GLY A 313 -5.67 18.41 -29.30
CA GLY A 313 -6.27 17.23 -29.88
C GLY A 313 -7.75 17.45 -30.23
N GLU A 314 -8.03 18.36 -31.16
CA GLU A 314 -9.42 18.65 -31.58
C GLU A 314 -9.98 17.51 -32.46
N LEU A 315 -9.28 17.16 -33.54
CA LEU A 315 -9.60 16.01 -34.42
C LEU A 315 -8.48 14.98 -34.52
N GLY A 316 -7.22 15.38 -34.31
CA GLY A 316 -6.03 14.54 -34.40
C GLY A 316 -5.26 14.47 -33.08
N THR A 317 -3.94 14.23 -33.16
CA THR A 317 -3.08 14.17 -31.97
C THR A 317 -2.51 15.56 -31.65
N GLY A 318 -2.81 16.07 -30.46
CA GLY A 318 -2.25 17.32 -29.95
C GLY A 318 -1.42 17.09 -28.69
N THR A 319 -0.23 17.65 -28.62
CA THR A 319 0.65 17.57 -27.45
C THR A 319 1.12 18.96 -27.05
N LEU A 320 0.92 19.32 -25.79
CA LEU A 320 1.43 20.54 -25.18
C LEU A 320 2.30 20.21 -23.97
N SER A 321 3.58 20.59 -24.02
CA SER A 321 4.53 20.42 -22.92
C SER A 321 4.94 21.78 -22.35
N ILE A 322 4.74 21.98 -21.06
CA ILE A 322 5.12 23.18 -20.32
C ILE A 322 6.19 22.78 -19.32
N LEU A 323 7.42 23.23 -19.57
CA LEU A 323 8.62 22.68 -18.93
C LEU A 323 9.48 23.79 -18.33
N GLN A 324 10.27 23.46 -17.30
CA GLN A 324 11.40 24.29 -16.84
C GLN A 324 11.03 25.78 -16.58
N GLY A 325 9.84 26.07 -16.03
CA GLY A 325 9.43 27.45 -15.74
C GLY A 325 8.66 28.16 -16.87
N GLY A 326 8.25 27.43 -17.92
CA GLY A 326 7.40 27.97 -18.98
C GLY A 326 5.97 28.27 -18.50
N THR A 327 5.27 29.16 -19.19
CA THR A 327 3.89 29.54 -18.83
C THR A 327 2.96 29.46 -20.04
N VAL A 328 1.78 28.90 -19.84
CA VAL A 328 0.68 28.94 -20.81
C VAL A 328 -0.54 29.56 -20.17
N THR A 329 -1.19 30.49 -20.86
CA THR A 329 -2.43 31.12 -20.40
C THR A 329 -3.52 30.95 -21.46
N SER A 330 -4.74 30.63 -21.04
CA SER A 330 -5.90 30.53 -21.93
C SER A 330 -7.18 31.06 -21.28
N GLY A 331 -8.09 31.62 -22.09
CA GLY A 331 -9.43 31.98 -21.62
C GLY A 331 -10.28 30.76 -21.25
N SER A 332 -10.25 29.72 -22.09
CA SER A 332 -10.83 28.39 -21.91
C SER A 332 -9.89 27.34 -22.51
N ALA A 333 -9.96 26.09 -22.06
CA ALA A 333 -9.15 25.03 -22.65
C ALA A 333 -9.93 23.72 -22.80
N THR A 334 -9.77 23.04 -23.92
CA THR A 334 -10.33 21.70 -24.14
C THR A 334 -9.24 20.75 -24.64
N VAL A 335 -9.09 19.61 -23.97
CA VAL A 335 -8.24 18.50 -24.38
C VAL A 335 -9.15 17.40 -24.91
N GLY A 336 -9.04 17.00 -26.17
CA GLY A 336 -9.95 16.00 -26.76
C GLY A 336 -11.36 16.55 -27.02
N THR A 337 -11.50 17.39 -28.05
CA THR A 337 -12.77 18.08 -28.31
C THR A 337 -13.82 17.15 -28.94
N LEU A 338 -13.42 16.37 -29.95
CA LEU A 338 -14.27 15.46 -30.72
C LEU A 338 -13.87 13.99 -30.49
N PRO A 339 -14.70 13.00 -30.87
CA PRO A 339 -14.47 11.58 -30.55
C PRO A 339 -13.13 10.99 -31.03
N THR A 340 -12.54 11.53 -32.10
CA THR A 340 -11.23 11.08 -32.65
C THR A 340 -10.05 11.91 -32.16
N GLY A 341 -10.30 12.98 -31.40
CA GLY A 341 -9.27 13.87 -30.90
C GLY A 341 -8.55 13.26 -29.70
N HIS A 342 -7.22 13.23 -29.76
CA HIS A 342 -6.34 12.75 -28.70
C HIS A 342 -5.40 13.89 -28.28
N GLY A 343 -5.74 14.54 -27.17
CA GLY A 343 -4.95 15.60 -26.56
C GLY A 343 -4.18 15.11 -25.35
N SER A 344 -2.96 15.62 -25.20
CA SER A 344 -2.13 15.43 -24.00
C SER A 344 -1.48 16.75 -23.61
N ILE A 345 -1.61 17.11 -22.33
CA ILE A 345 -0.93 18.26 -21.72
C ILE A 345 -0.02 17.76 -20.60
N THR A 346 1.22 18.23 -20.58
CA THR A 346 2.17 18.00 -19.49
C THR A 346 2.63 19.34 -18.92
N VAL A 347 2.53 19.51 -17.61
CA VAL A 347 3.06 20.65 -16.86
C VAL A 347 4.09 20.12 -15.86
N ASP A 348 5.37 20.26 -16.20
CA ASP A 348 6.46 19.63 -15.44
C ASP A 348 7.56 20.62 -15.02
N GLY A 349 7.99 20.49 -13.77
CA GLY A 349 9.07 21.28 -13.18
C GLY A 349 8.59 22.53 -12.46
N ALA A 350 9.34 22.91 -11.42
CA ALA A 350 9.05 24.08 -10.60
C ALA A 350 8.95 25.36 -11.45
N GLY A 351 7.88 26.12 -11.22
CA GLY A 351 7.58 27.36 -11.94
C GLY A 351 6.90 27.16 -13.29
N SER A 352 6.77 25.93 -13.80
CA SER A 352 5.96 25.65 -14.98
C SER A 352 4.47 25.81 -14.63
N SER A 353 3.72 26.57 -15.44
CA SER A 353 2.33 26.90 -15.11
C SER A 353 1.40 26.88 -16.32
N LEU A 354 0.21 26.30 -16.15
CA LEU A 354 -0.94 26.43 -17.03
C LEU A 354 -2.07 27.16 -16.28
N ILE A 355 -2.50 28.29 -16.80
CA ILE A 355 -3.59 29.09 -16.22
C ILE A 355 -4.73 29.17 -17.22
N VAL A 356 -5.89 28.62 -16.87
CA VAL A 356 -7.10 28.59 -17.71
C VAL A 356 -8.23 29.32 -17.01
N GLY A 357 -9.00 30.13 -17.75
CA GLY A 357 -10.14 30.88 -17.22
C GLY A 357 -9.94 32.41 -17.17
N GLN A 358 -8.83 32.91 -17.72
CA GLN A 358 -8.51 34.35 -17.80
C GLN A 358 -9.20 35.03 -19.02
N ALA A 359 -10.47 34.71 -19.29
CA ALA A 359 -11.21 35.29 -20.41
C ALA A 359 -11.81 36.67 -20.07
N ALA A 360 -12.10 37.48 -21.11
CA ALA A 360 -12.89 38.70 -20.95
C ALA A 360 -14.31 38.39 -20.44
N SER A 361 -14.93 39.33 -19.71
CA SER A 361 -16.27 39.18 -19.14
C SER A 361 -17.30 38.75 -20.20
N GLY A 362 -18.08 37.69 -19.92
CA GLY A 362 -19.14 37.19 -20.79
C GLY A 362 -18.77 36.01 -21.70
N LEU A 363 -17.53 35.52 -21.65
CA LEU A 363 -17.12 34.28 -22.30
C LEU A 363 -17.12 33.12 -21.29
N SER A 364 -17.37 31.89 -21.78
CA SER A 364 -17.19 30.66 -21.00
C SER A 364 -15.73 30.52 -20.56
N ARG A 365 -15.50 30.07 -19.32
CA ARG A 365 -14.18 29.94 -18.68
C ARG A 365 -13.87 28.49 -18.30
N THR A 366 -14.33 27.53 -19.09
CA THR A 366 -14.22 26.10 -18.78
C THR A 366 -12.85 25.53 -19.12
N PHE A 367 -12.33 24.64 -18.27
CA PHE A 367 -11.25 23.72 -18.62
C PHE A 367 -11.78 22.27 -18.66
N VAL A 368 -11.73 21.64 -19.83
CA VAL A 368 -12.23 20.28 -20.06
C VAL A 368 -11.12 19.34 -20.51
N VAL A 369 -10.98 18.20 -19.84
CA VAL A 369 -10.16 17.05 -20.29
C VAL A 369 -11.09 15.93 -20.74
N GLY A 370 -11.22 15.72 -22.04
CA GLY A 370 -12.20 14.85 -22.66
C GLY A 370 -13.57 15.51 -22.73
N ASN A 371 -13.82 16.30 -23.79
CA ASN A 371 -15.16 16.82 -24.06
C ASN A 371 -16.07 15.71 -24.61
N ASN A 372 -15.79 15.25 -25.84
CA ASN A 372 -16.29 14.00 -26.43
C ASN A 372 -15.15 13.02 -26.75
N GLY A 373 -13.89 13.48 -26.69
CA GLY A 373 -12.73 12.65 -26.96
C GLY A 373 -12.45 11.66 -25.83
N ASN A 374 -11.72 10.61 -26.20
CA ASN A 374 -11.38 9.50 -25.31
C ASN A 374 -9.87 9.41 -25.08
N VAL A 375 -9.48 8.91 -23.92
CA VAL A 375 -8.06 8.67 -23.58
C VAL A 375 -7.21 9.96 -23.68
N ASN A 376 -7.81 11.10 -23.29
CA ASN A 376 -7.10 12.37 -23.17
C ASN A 376 -6.44 12.49 -21.81
N SER A 377 -5.33 13.21 -21.74
CA SER A 377 -4.52 13.29 -20.51
C SER A 377 -4.09 14.71 -20.15
N LEU A 378 -4.07 14.98 -18.84
CA LEU A 378 -3.35 16.08 -18.23
C LEU A 378 -2.43 15.53 -17.14
N THR A 379 -1.14 15.84 -17.21
CA THR A 379 -0.16 15.48 -16.18
C THR A 379 0.46 16.73 -15.58
N VAL A 380 0.50 16.81 -14.25
CA VAL A 380 1.16 17.86 -13.48
C VAL A 380 2.21 17.23 -12.58
N SER A 381 3.49 17.57 -12.77
CA SER A 381 4.60 16.93 -12.08
C SER A 381 5.75 17.88 -11.74
N GLY A 382 6.68 17.42 -10.90
CA GLY A 382 7.94 18.11 -10.64
C GLY A 382 7.81 19.52 -10.03
N GLY A 383 6.69 19.84 -9.37
CA GLY A 383 6.41 21.19 -8.85
C GLY A 383 5.65 22.09 -9.83
N GLY A 384 5.05 21.52 -10.88
CA GLY A 384 4.20 22.24 -11.83
C GLY A 384 2.86 22.68 -11.22
N LEU A 385 2.28 23.74 -11.80
CA LEU A 385 1.03 24.34 -11.34
C LEU A 385 -0.01 24.41 -12.46
N VAL A 386 -1.20 23.92 -12.19
CA VAL A 386 -2.39 24.16 -13.03
C VAL A 386 -3.41 24.95 -12.24
N GLU A 387 -3.84 26.08 -12.78
CA GLU A 387 -4.94 26.89 -12.27
C GLU A 387 -6.10 26.83 -13.27
N ALA A 388 -7.27 26.40 -12.81
CA ALA A 388 -8.51 26.38 -13.58
C ALA A 388 -9.54 27.27 -12.88
N HIS A 389 -9.84 28.41 -13.48
CA HIS A 389 -10.89 29.28 -12.95
C HIS A 389 -12.27 28.85 -13.46
N ASP A 390 -13.33 29.05 -12.68
CA ASP A 390 -14.77 28.80 -12.99
C ASP A 390 -15.19 27.33 -13.05
N SER A 391 -14.55 26.48 -13.86
CA SER A 391 -14.84 25.03 -13.83
C SER A 391 -13.75 24.16 -14.45
N PHE A 392 -13.56 22.98 -13.87
CA PHE A 392 -12.68 21.93 -14.38
C PHE A 392 -13.43 20.61 -14.50
N THR A 393 -13.50 20.03 -15.70
CA THR A 393 -14.23 18.77 -15.94
C THR A 393 -13.37 17.75 -16.67
N VAL A 394 -13.34 16.52 -16.16
CA VAL A 394 -12.80 15.35 -16.84
C VAL A 394 -13.98 14.52 -17.36
N GLY A 395 -14.07 14.25 -18.67
CA GLY A 395 -15.16 13.47 -19.25
C GLY A 395 -16.52 14.18 -19.24
N ARG A 396 -16.66 15.25 -20.04
CA ARG A 396 -17.84 16.13 -20.01
C ARG A 396 -19.10 15.53 -20.64
N GLN A 397 -18.99 14.91 -21.81
CA GLN A 397 -20.13 14.37 -22.58
C GLN A 397 -20.19 12.84 -22.50
N LEU A 398 -21.33 12.26 -22.91
CA LEU A 398 -21.57 10.80 -22.91
C LEU A 398 -20.49 10.00 -23.65
N GLY A 399 -19.92 10.58 -24.71
CA GLY A 399 -18.90 9.92 -25.52
C GLY A 399 -17.54 9.80 -24.82
N ALA A 400 -17.26 10.64 -23.82
CA ALA A 400 -15.93 10.82 -23.25
C ALA A 400 -15.60 9.76 -22.19
N HIS A 401 -14.70 8.85 -22.52
CA HIS A 401 -14.27 7.78 -21.61
C HIS A 401 -12.75 7.60 -21.55
N GLY A 402 -12.27 7.10 -20.41
CA GLY A 402 -10.85 6.83 -20.20
C GLY A 402 -9.99 8.09 -20.14
N ASN A 403 -10.56 9.27 -19.94
CA ASN A 403 -9.79 10.50 -19.81
C ASN A 403 -9.22 10.59 -18.39
N SER A 404 -7.97 11.01 -18.27
CA SER A 404 -7.24 10.96 -17.02
C SER A 404 -6.53 12.28 -16.70
N VAL A 405 -6.50 12.60 -15.42
CA VAL A 405 -5.69 13.68 -14.85
C VAL A 405 -4.77 13.08 -13.81
N THR A 406 -3.48 13.39 -13.85
CA THR A 406 -2.51 12.94 -12.86
C THR A 406 -1.76 14.15 -12.28
N VAL A 407 -1.77 14.29 -10.96
CA VAL A 407 -0.99 15.29 -10.23
C VAL A 407 -0.04 14.54 -9.31
N THR A 408 1.27 14.66 -9.54
CA THR A 408 2.25 13.80 -8.86
C THR A 408 3.52 14.56 -8.46
N GLY A 409 4.09 14.16 -7.32
CA GLY A 409 5.34 14.70 -6.81
C GLY A 409 5.14 15.95 -5.96
N ALA A 410 6.01 16.09 -4.95
CA ALA A 410 5.94 17.17 -3.98
C ALA A 410 5.95 18.55 -4.65
N GLY A 411 5.04 19.42 -4.22
CA GLY A 411 4.89 20.78 -4.73
C GLY A 411 4.08 20.91 -6.02
N SER A 412 3.75 19.80 -6.71
CA SER A 412 2.83 19.83 -7.84
C SER A 412 1.40 20.11 -7.36
N LYS A 413 0.68 21.00 -8.08
CA LYS A 413 -0.63 21.47 -7.64
C LYS A 413 -1.62 21.62 -8.79
N LEU A 414 -2.84 21.10 -8.61
CA LEU A 414 -4.03 21.45 -9.38
C LEU A 414 -4.96 22.27 -8.50
N TRP A 415 -5.25 23.50 -8.91
CA TRP A 415 -6.11 24.42 -8.19
C TRP A 415 -7.31 24.82 -9.06
N VAL A 416 -8.51 24.71 -8.48
CA VAL A 416 -9.79 24.98 -9.14
C VAL A 416 -10.62 25.87 -8.22
N ASP A 417 -11.04 27.05 -8.67
CA ASP A 417 -11.85 27.96 -7.83
C ASP A 417 -13.37 27.86 -8.02
N GLY A 418 -13.82 27.11 -9.02
CA GLY A 418 -15.22 26.76 -9.22
C GLY A 418 -15.44 25.25 -9.27
N GLY A 419 -16.45 24.80 -10.02
CA GLY A 419 -16.91 23.41 -9.98
C GLY A 419 -15.89 22.42 -10.55
N PHE A 420 -15.60 21.35 -9.79
CA PHE A 420 -14.72 20.25 -10.20
C PHE A 420 -15.54 18.99 -10.50
N ALA A 421 -15.35 18.36 -11.66
CA ALA A 421 -16.09 17.14 -12.00
C ALA A 421 -15.22 16.09 -12.68
N VAL A 422 -15.36 14.84 -12.25
CA VAL A 422 -14.81 13.66 -12.93
C VAL A 422 -15.96 12.78 -13.38
N GLY A 423 -16.13 12.66 -14.69
CA GLY A 423 -17.25 11.97 -15.33
C GLY A 423 -18.58 12.68 -15.12
N ARG A 424 -18.73 13.90 -15.66
CA ARG A 424 -20.04 14.57 -15.63
C ARG A 424 -21.09 13.73 -16.36
N ASN A 425 -20.84 13.44 -17.64
CA ASN A 425 -21.64 12.47 -18.40
C ASN A 425 -20.84 11.26 -18.88
N GLY A 426 -19.51 11.36 -18.89
CA GLY A 426 -18.62 10.29 -19.35
C GLY A 426 -18.47 9.16 -18.35
N ALA A 427 -18.00 8.00 -18.82
CA ALA A 427 -17.70 6.83 -18.00
C ALA A 427 -16.19 6.57 -17.91
N ASN A 428 -15.74 5.93 -16.82
CA ASN A 428 -14.34 5.51 -16.61
C ASN A 428 -13.32 6.66 -16.75
N ASN A 429 -13.66 7.86 -16.31
CA ASN A 429 -12.73 8.99 -16.24
C ASN A 429 -12.10 9.04 -14.84
N SER A 430 -10.86 9.52 -14.74
CA SER A 430 -10.12 9.47 -13.49
C SER A 430 -9.31 10.73 -13.18
N THR A 431 -9.13 11.00 -11.89
CA THR A 431 -8.12 11.94 -11.39
C THR A 431 -7.30 11.26 -10.30
N LEU A 432 -5.99 11.18 -10.49
CA LEU A 432 -5.04 10.60 -9.55
C LEU A 432 -4.15 11.70 -8.98
N VAL A 433 -4.11 11.83 -7.66
CA VAL A 433 -3.23 12.75 -6.92
C VAL A 433 -2.33 11.89 -6.04
N ARG A 434 -1.01 12.03 -6.17
CA ARG A 434 -0.05 11.19 -5.42
C ARG A 434 1.31 11.81 -5.14
N ASP A 435 2.13 11.08 -4.40
CA ASP A 435 3.53 11.40 -4.10
C ASP A 435 3.74 12.81 -3.50
N GLY A 436 2.85 13.26 -2.59
CA GLY A 436 2.95 14.57 -1.93
C GLY A 436 2.40 15.74 -2.74
N ALA A 437 1.64 15.48 -3.80
CA ALA A 437 0.96 16.49 -4.61
C ALA A 437 -0.32 17.04 -3.92
N ARG A 438 -0.84 18.15 -4.46
CA ARG A 438 -2.04 18.81 -3.93
C ARG A 438 -3.13 19.00 -4.99
N LEU A 439 -4.36 18.66 -4.62
CA LEU A 439 -5.58 19.09 -5.29
C LEU A 439 -6.30 20.09 -4.39
N GLU A 440 -6.70 21.24 -4.93
CA GLU A 440 -7.47 22.25 -4.22
C GLU A 440 -8.67 22.66 -5.06
N THR A 441 -9.88 22.45 -4.55
CA THR A 441 -11.14 22.78 -5.23
C THR A 441 -11.97 23.64 -4.29
N LEU A 442 -12.21 24.92 -4.62
CA LEU A 442 -12.81 25.88 -3.69
C LEU A 442 -14.35 25.88 -3.67
N ASP A 443 -14.98 25.18 -4.62
CA ASP A 443 -16.44 25.03 -4.73
C ASP A 443 -16.82 23.53 -4.66
N GLN A 444 -17.99 23.17 -5.18
CA GLN A 444 -18.51 21.81 -5.24
C GLN A 444 -17.70 20.87 -6.16
N ALA A 445 -17.68 19.59 -5.81
CA ALA A 445 -17.02 18.51 -6.54
C ALA A 445 -17.98 17.35 -6.87
N TRP A 446 -17.87 16.79 -8.08
CA TRP A 446 -18.65 15.62 -8.54
C TRP A 446 -17.76 14.50 -9.06
N ILE A 447 -18.06 13.28 -8.64
CA ILE A 447 -17.46 12.04 -9.16
C ILE A 447 -18.62 11.18 -9.69
N GLY A 448 -18.84 11.26 -11.00
CA GLY A 448 -20.05 10.76 -11.65
C GLY A 448 -21.26 11.68 -11.40
N GLY A 449 -21.72 12.45 -12.40
CA GLY A 449 -22.83 13.39 -12.16
C GLY A 449 -23.53 14.01 -13.36
N ALA A 450 -24.73 13.51 -13.69
CA ALA A 450 -25.83 14.23 -14.34
C ALA A 450 -27.13 13.39 -14.28
N ALA A 451 -28.29 14.05 -14.13
CA ALA A 451 -29.58 13.39 -14.30
C ALA A 451 -29.72 12.86 -15.74
N GLY A 452 -29.92 11.55 -15.90
CA GLY A 452 -30.15 10.93 -17.20
C GLY A 452 -28.90 10.52 -17.99
N SER A 453 -27.76 10.31 -17.33
CA SER A 453 -26.54 9.79 -17.95
C SER A 453 -25.98 8.57 -17.19
N PRO A 454 -25.46 7.53 -17.86
CA PRO A 454 -24.82 6.37 -17.22
C PRO A 454 -23.37 6.69 -16.78
N ALA A 455 -23.14 7.81 -16.10
CA ALA A 455 -21.83 8.22 -15.59
C ALA A 455 -21.30 7.18 -14.58
N ILE A 456 -20.59 6.17 -15.09
CA ILE A 456 -20.22 4.94 -14.37
C ILE A 456 -18.70 4.80 -14.29
N GLY A 457 -18.20 4.30 -13.16
CA GLY A 457 -16.79 3.91 -13.02
C GLY A 457 -15.82 5.10 -12.95
N ASN A 458 -16.33 6.31 -12.73
CA ASN A 458 -15.48 7.49 -12.58
C ASN A 458 -14.90 7.54 -11.17
N HIS A 459 -13.66 8.00 -11.05
CA HIS A 459 -13.00 7.97 -9.74
C HIS A 459 -11.97 9.07 -9.52
N VAL A 460 -11.78 9.38 -8.25
CA VAL A 460 -10.69 10.23 -7.76
C VAL A 460 -9.88 9.43 -6.75
N ASP A 461 -8.58 9.36 -6.95
CA ASP A 461 -7.66 8.65 -6.07
C ASP A 461 -6.69 9.66 -5.44
N ILE A 462 -6.71 9.75 -4.11
CA ILE A 462 -5.80 10.57 -3.31
C ILE A 462 -4.89 9.63 -2.53
N THR A 463 -3.68 9.39 -3.02
CA THR A 463 -2.82 8.30 -2.51
C THR A 463 -1.40 8.74 -2.13
N GLY A 464 -0.85 8.13 -1.08
CA GLY A 464 0.52 8.32 -0.63
C GLY A 464 0.69 9.44 0.40
N ALA A 465 1.71 9.30 1.23
CA ALA A 465 1.98 10.21 2.34
C ALA A 465 2.19 11.66 1.90
N GLY A 466 1.53 12.59 2.58
CA GLY A 466 1.63 14.03 2.32
C GLY A 466 0.83 14.51 1.10
N THR A 467 0.16 13.59 0.39
CA THR A 467 -0.79 13.93 -0.67
C THR A 467 -2.08 14.44 -0.03
N MET A 468 -2.63 15.54 -0.56
CA MET A 468 -3.85 16.12 0.00
C MET A 468 -4.83 16.62 -1.06
N TRP A 469 -6.12 16.50 -0.75
CA TRP A 469 -7.20 17.24 -1.41
C TRP A 469 -7.89 18.17 -0.40
N LEU A 470 -7.83 19.48 -0.65
CA LEU A 470 -8.63 20.48 0.05
C LEU A 470 -9.88 20.81 -0.78
N LEU A 471 -11.06 20.57 -0.21
CA LEU A 471 -12.35 20.82 -0.83
C LEU A 471 -13.12 21.91 -0.06
N GLY A 472 -13.64 22.90 -0.78
CA GLY A 472 -14.36 24.05 -0.22
C GLY A 472 -15.89 23.94 -0.21
N GLY A 473 -16.48 23.07 -1.04
CA GLY A 473 -17.93 22.88 -1.16
C GLY A 473 -18.37 21.42 -1.08
N ASP A 474 -19.62 21.14 -1.46
CA ASP A 474 -20.20 19.79 -1.40
C ASP A 474 -19.43 18.78 -2.27
N LEU A 475 -19.31 17.54 -1.79
CA LEU A 475 -18.80 16.40 -2.54
C LEU A 475 -19.96 15.49 -2.92
N HIS A 476 -20.09 15.17 -4.20
CA HIS A 476 -21.09 14.25 -4.70
C HIS A 476 -20.42 13.07 -5.42
N ILE A 477 -20.63 11.85 -4.92
CA ILE A 477 -20.19 10.61 -5.54
C ILE A 477 -21.43 9.90 -6.10
N GLY A 478 -21.65 9.98 -7.42
CA GLY A 478 -22.79 9.34 -8.08
C GLY A 478 -24.16 9.95 -7.73
N SER A 479 -24.29 11.28 -7.63
CA SER A 479 -25.57 11.96 -7.34
C SER A 479 -26.21 12.59 -8.59
N ALA A 480 -27.53 12.48 -8.72
CA ALA A 480 -28.32 12.97 -9.86
C ALA A 480 -28.57 14.49 -9.86
N THR A 481 -28.27 15.20 -8.76
CA THR A 481 -28.47 16.65 -8.65
C THR A 481 -27.16 17.38 -8.97
N SER A 482 -26.85 17.60 -10.25
CA SER A 482 -25.73 18.47 -10.65
C SER A 482 -26.25 19.85 -11.08
N PRO A 483 -26.12 20.90 -10.25
CA PRO A 483 -26.35 22.28 -10.64
C PRO A 483 -25.04 22.97 -11.10
N LEU A 484 -24.12 22.26 -11.80
CA LEU A 484 -22.96 22.93 -12.39
C LEU A 484 -23.45 24.02 -13.36
N LYS A 485 -23.31 25.28 -12.95
CA LYS A 485 -23.50 26.45 -13.81
C LYS A 485 -22.31 26.54 -14.77
N ASP A 486 -22.32 25.77 -15.84
CA ASP A 486 -21.28 25.84 -16.88
C ASP A 486 -21.55 26.92 -17.95
N GLY A 487 -22.56 27.76 -17.74
CA GLY A 487 -22.94 28.83 -18.68
C GLY A 487 -23.42 28.31 -20.04
N VAL A 488 -23.64 27.00 -20.19
CA VAL A 488 -24.22 26.37 -21.37
C VAL A 488 -25.54 25.74 -20.93
N GLU A 489 -26.67 26.27 -21.42
CA GLU A 489 -27.92 25.50 -21.33
C GLU A 489 -27.71 24.20 -22.13
N ASP A 490 -27.35 23.11 -21.45
CA ASP A 490 -27.52 21.77 -21.98
C ASP A 490 -29.03 21.62 -22.24
N THR A 491 -29.41 21.54 -23.52
CA THR A 491 -30.76 21.10 -23.88
C THR A 491 -31.03 19.80 -23.13
N PRO A 492 -32.13 19.68 -22.37
CA PRO A 492 -32.34 18.55 -21.48
C PRO A 492 -32.23 17.25 -22.29
N PRO A 493 -31.35 16.30 -21.91
CA PRO A 493 -31.28 15.03 -22.59
C PRO A 493 -32.64 14.31 -22.48
N PRO A 494 -32.95 13.40 -23.42
CA PRO A 494 -34.13 12.53 -23.29
C PRO A 494 -34.10 11.84 -21.93
N VAL A 495 -35.27 11.64 -21.32
CA VAL A 495 -35.43 10.97 -20.03
C VAL A 495 -34.80 9.57 -20.08
N VAL A 496 -33.53 9.46 -19.67
CA VAL A 496 -32.86 8.19 -19.45
C VAL A 496 -33.02 7.85 -17.97
N THR A 497 -33.51 6.65 -17.68
CA THR A 497 -33.72 6.10 -16.33
C THR A 497 -32.43 5.57 -15.68
N ALA A 498 -31.25 5.96 -16.17
CA ALA A 498 -29.96 5.46 -15.71
C ALA A 498 -29.44 6.30 -14.54
N THR A 499 -29.15 5.63 -13.42
CA THR A 499 -28.46 6.19 -12.25
C THR A 499 -26.95 6.10 -12.43
N ALA A 500 -26.22 7.17 -12.08
CA ALA A 500 -24.77 7.13 -11.94
C ALA A 500 -24.40 6.04 -10.91
N ALA A 501 -23.45 5.17 -11.26
CA ALA A 501 -23.18 3.94 -10.51
C ALA A 501 -21.70 3.58 -10.49
N ASN A 502 -21.25 2.89 -9.46
CA ASN A 502 -19.86 2.43 -9.31
C ASN A 502 -18.81 3.55 -9.43
N ASN A 503 -19.15 4.78 -9.05
CA ASN A 503 -18.19 5.88 -8.96
C ASN A 503 -17.60 5.90 -7.54
N TYR A 504 -16.34 6.28 -7.40
CA TYR A 504 -15.69 6.23 -6.10
C TYR A 504 -14.65 7.32 -5.83
N LEU A 505 -14.49 7.65 -4.56
CA LEU A 505 -13.32 8.35 -4.03
C LEU A 505 -12.50 7.34 -3.23
N LEU A 506 -11.23 7.17 -3.59
CA LEU A 506 -10.26 6.40 -2.81
C LEU A 506 -9.27 7.36 -2.14
N VAL A 507 -9.11 7.22 -0.82
CA VAL A 507 -8.06 7.90 -0.04
C VAL A 507 -7.18 6.82 0.56
N SER A 508 -5.89 6.74 0.20
CA SER A 508 -5.03 5.61 0.57
C SER A 508 -3.58 5.97 0.84
N GLY A 509 -2.83 5.06 1.48
CA GLY A 509 -1.38 5.17 1.66
C GLY A 509 -0.92 6.41 2.44
N GLY A 510 -1.73 6.90 3.38
CA GLY A 510 -1.46 8.13 4.13
C GLY A 510 -1.91 9.42 3.44
N GLY A 511 -2.76 9.32 2.41
CA GLY A 511 -3.42 10.45 1.78
C GLY A 511 -4.48 11.10 2.69
N ALA A 512 -4.79 12.37 2.44
CA ALA A 512 -5.78 13.10 3.21
C ALA A 512 -6.75 13.91 2.33
N VAL A 513 -8.04 13.88 2.68
CA VAL A 513 -9.07 14.77 2.13
C VAL A 513 -9.66 15.60 3.26
N THR A 514 -9.71 16.92 3.06
CA THR A 514 -10.31 17.86 4.02
C THR A 514 -11.35 18.70 3.29
N GLN A 515 -12.62 18.51 3.64
CA GLN A 515 -13.76 19.27 3.15
C GLN A 515 -14.18 20.30 4.19
N THR A 516 -13.96 21.57 3.87
CA THR A 516 -14.14 22.74 4.77
C THR A 516 -15.48 23.47 4.57
N GLY A 517 -16.32 22.98 3.66
CA GLY A 517 -17.66 23.52 3.41
C GLY A 517 -18.54 22.49 2.71
N GLY A 518 -19.85 22.54 2.99
CA GLY A 518 -20.82 21.59 2.44
C GLY A 518 -20.77 20.20 3.09
N GLY A 519 -21.55 19.26 2.55
CA GLY A 519 -21.60 17.85 2.94
C GLY A 519 -21.09 16.90 1.86
N THR A 520 -21.00 15.62 2.19
CA THR A 520 -20.66 14.55 1.25
C THR A 520 -21.88 13.68 0.98
N THR A 521 -22.24 13.51 -0.29
CA THR A 521 -23.30 12.61 -0.73
C THR A 521 -22.73 11.46 -1.53
N ILE A 522 -22.83 10.24 -0.99
CA ILE A 522 -22.62 9.00 -1.73
C ILE A 522 -23.99 8.56 -2.26
N GLY A 523 -24.27 8.84 -3.52
CA GLY A 523 -25.55 8.51 -4.17
C GLY A 523 -25.72 7.01 -4.39
N ALA A 524 -26.95 6.56 -4.61
CA ALA A 524 -27.27 5.13 -4.76
C ALA A 524 -26.61 4.46 -5.97
N GLY A 525 -26.55 3.13 -6.00
CA GLY A 525 -26.10 2.37 -7.18
C GLY A 525 -24.63 1.93 -7.16
N GLY A 526 -24.11 1.49 -6.03
CA GLY A 526 -22.74 0.95 -5.94
C GLY A 526 -21.65 2.02 -5.85
N ASN A 527 -21.99 3.28 -5.57
CA ASN A 527 -20.98 4.32 -5.38
C ASN A 527 -20.30 4.18 -4.02
N GLN A 528 -19.06 4.67 -3.90
CA GLN A 528 -18.24 4.37 -2.72
C GLN A 528 -17.37 5.55 -2.28
N LEU A 529 -17.21 5.69 -0.97
CA LEU A 529 -16.11 6.41 -0.34
C LEU A 529 -15.23 5.37 0.37
N LEU A 530 -14.01 5.19 -0.10
CA LEU A 530 -13.04 4.25 0.46
C LEU A 530 -11.91 5.04 1.11
N VAL A 531 -11.72 4.87 2.41
CA VAL A 531 -10.60 5.43 3.17
C VAL A 531 -9.77 4.27 3.68
N ASP A 532 -8.70 3.99 2.95
CA ASP A 532 -7.80 2.86 3.17
C ASP A 532 -6.77 3.17 4.28
N ASP A 533 -5.87 2.23 4.53
CA ASP A 533 -5.06 2.24 5.74
C ASP A 533 -4.30 3.54 5.99
N ASN A 534 -4.28 3.97 7.26
CA ASN A 534 -3.59 5.18 7.73
C ASN A 534 -3.98 6.49 7.02
N SER A 535 -5.14 6.52 6.34
CA SER A 535 -5.60 7.66 5.56
C SER A 535 -6.71 8.41 6.29
N THR A 536 -6.98 9.66 5.90
CA THR A 536 -7.97 10.49 6.59
C THR A 536 -8.90 11.18 5.61
N PHE A 537 -10.20 11.07 5.87
CA PHE A 537 -11.23 11.90 5.26
C PHE A 537 -11.89 12.74 6.35
N THR A 538 -12.03 14.03 6.14
CA THR A 538 -12.69 14.95 7.08
C THR A 538 -13.68 15.82 6.33
N SER A 539 -14.91 15.91 6.81
CA SER A 539 -15.97 16.77 6.31
C SER A 539 -16.59 17.58 7.44
N ASP A 540 -16.67 18.90 7.27
CA ASP A 540 -17.36 19.77 8.23
C ASP A 540 -18.89 19.56 8.21
N GLY A 541 -19.45 19.01 7.12
CA GLY A 541 -20.88 18.78 6.94
C GLY A 541 -21.32 17.32 7.09
N ALA A 542 -22.56 17.05 6.72
CA ALA A 542 -23.14 15.72 6.80
C ALA A 542 -22.56 14.78 5.73
N ILE A 543 -22.34 13.51 6.07
CA ILE A 543 -22.05 12.41 5.15
C ILE A 543 -23.32 11.58 5.01
N SER A 544 -23.86 11.48 3.80
CA SER A 544 -25.05 10.69 3.48
C SER A 544 -24.73 9.53 2.56
N VAL A 545 -25.17 8.32 2.90
CA VAL A 545 -24.93 7.09 2.13
C VAL A 545 -26.25 6.54 1.58
N GLY A 546 -26.37 6.51 0.26
CA GLY A 546 -27.55 6.03 -0.48
C GLY A 546 -27.62 4.51 -0.60
N ASP A 547 -28.77 4.01 -1.06
CA ASP A 547 -29.01 2.58 -1.21
C ASP A 547 -28.00 1.88 -2.15
N GLY A 548 -27.55 0.69 -1.76
CA GLY A 548 -26.58 -0.12 -2.49
C GLY A 548 -25.19 0.50 -2.57
N SER A 549 -24.86 1.47 -1.72
CA SER A 549 -23.59 2.23 -1.75
C SER A 549 -22.82 2.08 -0.44
N HIS A 550 -21.52 2.30 -0.49
CA HIS A 550 -20.61 1.92 0.60
C HIS A 550 -19.84 3.12 1.15
N LEU A 551 -19.70 3.14 2.48
CA LEU A 551 -18.65 3.86 3.17
C LEU A 551 -17.70 2.81 3.75
N SER A 552 -16.45 2.78 3.30
CA SER A 552 -15.51 1.71 3.64
C SER A 552 -14.24 2.27 4.25
N LEU A 553 -13.83 1.71 5.39
CA LEU A 553 -12.64 2.09 6.13
C LEU A 553 -11.68 0.90 6.27
N GLY A 554 -10.43 1.10 5.87
CA GLY A 554 -9.30 0.20 6.15
C GLY A 554 -8.81 0.33 7.60
N ALA A 555 -7.72 -0.36 7.93
CA ALA A 555 -7.05 -0.32 9.23
C ALA A 555 -6.45 1.07 9.52
N ASP A 556 -6.61 1.59 10.75
CA ASP A 556 -6.12 2.93 11.14
C ASP A 556 -6.70 4.12 10.31
N ALA A 557 -7.73 3.88 9.50
CA ALA A 557 -8.38 4.93 8.70
C ALA A 557 -9.25 5.83 9.57
N ARG A 558 -9.29 7.13 9.29
CA ARG A 558 -10.16 8.07 10.02
C ARG A 558 -11.15 8.76 9.10
N VAL A 559 -12.42 8.69 9.45
CA VAL A 559 -13.50 9.44 8.81
C VAL A 559 -14.15 10.34 9.85
N ASN A 560 -13.96 11.65 9.70
CA ASN A 560 -14.57 12.66 10.55
C ASN A 560 -15.67 13.40 9.77
N GLY A 561 -16.82 13.62 10.39
CA GLY A 561 -17.95 14.29 9.76
C GLY A 561 -18.71 15.25 10.69
N GLY A 562 -19.55 16.09 10.11
CA GLY A 562 -20.57 16.85 10.85
C GLY A 562 -21.72 15.96 11.33
N SER A 563 -22.25 15.08 10.49
CA SER A 563 -23.33 14.13 10.83
C SER A 563 -23.27 12.94 9.86
N LEU A 564 -23.89 11.81 10.21
CA LEU A 564 -24.01 10.64 9.34
C LEU A 564 -25.49 10.33 9.07
N ALA A 565 -25.83 10.02 7.82
CA ALA A 565 -27.14 9.50 7.45
C ALA A 565 -27.00 8.29 6.52
N MET A 566 -27.43 7.11 6.98
CA MET A 566 -27.36 5.86 6.23
C MET A 566 -28.76 5.41 5.78
N SER A 567 -28.90 5.10 4.49
CA SER A 567 -30.14 4.53 3.93
C SER A 567 -30.24 3.03 4.21
N ALA A 568 -31.44 2.45 4.20
CA ALA A 568 -31.68 1.04 4.54
C ALA A 568 -30.97 0.03 3.61
N GLY A 569 -30.62 0.41 2.38
CA GLY A 569 -29.84 -0.41 1.46
C GLY A 569 -28.33 -0.13 1.48
N SER A 570 -27.84 0.79 2.32
CA SER A 570 -26.42 1.19 2.36
C SER A 570 -25.56 0.21 3.18
N GLN A 571 -24.23 0.30 3.02
CA GLN A 571 -23.28 -0.53 3.75
C GLN A 571 -22.16 0.31 4.37
N LEU A 572 -21.82 0.02 5.62
CA LEU A 572 -20.64 0.53 6.32
C LEU A 572 -19.66 -0.63 6.48
N ASP A 573 -18.51 -0.54 5.83
CA ASP A 573 -17.42 -1.51 5.97
C ASP A 573 -16.36 -0.92 6.91
N VAL A 574 -16.02 -1.64 7.99
CA VAL A 574 -15.01 -1.20 8.96
C VAL A 574 -14.01 -2.30 9.26
N PHE A 575 -12.78 -1.89 9.49
CA PHE A 575 -11.74 -2.73 10.05
C PHE A 575 -11.67 -2.54 11.57
N ALA A 576 -11.82 -3.61 12.33
CA ALA A 576 -11.75 -3.61 13.79
C ALA A 576 -10.33 -4.00 14.23
N GLN A 577 -9.59 -3.06 14.84
CA GLN A 577 -8.22 -3.23 15.30
C GLN A 577 -8.01 -2.63 16.70
N GLU A 578 -7.09 -3.22 17.49
CA GLU A 578 -6.68 -2.70 18.81
C GLU A 578 -5.76 -1.46 18.73
N GLY A 579 -5.84 -0.58 19.75
CA GLY A 579 -4.84 0.47 20.03
C GLY A 579 -4.92 1.73 19.15
N ASN A 580 -5.32 1.58 17.89
CA ASN A 580 -5.67 2.66 16.96
C ASN A 580 -6.91 2.18 16.17
N SER A 581 -8.09 2.64 16.54
CA SER A 581 -9.31 2.23 15.85
C SER A 581 -9.44 2.99 14.53
N SER A 582 -9.76 2.28 13.45
CA SER A 582 -10.48 2.88 12.34
C SER A 582 -11.72 3.55 12.91
N LEU A 583 -11.74 4.88 12.89
CA LEU A 583 -12.70 5.65 13.67
C LEU A 583 -13.58 6.47 12.75
N LEU A 584 -14.88 6.22 12.87
CA LEU A 584 -15.91 7.15 12.45
C LEU A 584 -16.24 8.08 13.63
N SER A 585 -16.00 9.37 13.45
CA SER A 585 -16.32 10.40 14.46
C SER A 585 -17.20 11.49 13.85
N PHE A 586 -18.38 11.71 14.43
CA PHE A 586 -19.33 12.71 13.96
C PHE A 586 -19.66 13.71 15.07
N SER A 587 -19.52 15.01 14.79
CA SER A 587 -19.82 16.03 15.82
C SER A 587 -21.31 16.21 16.11
N GLY A 588 -22.18 15.77 15.19
CA GLY A 588 -23.63 15.82 15.27
C GLY A 588 -24.27 14.43 15.29
N LYS A 589 -25.44 14.30 14.66
CA LYS A 589 -26.27 13.08 14.72
C LYS A 589 -25.79 12.02 13.72
N ALA A 590 -25.81 10.76 14.14
CA ALA A 590 -25.64 9.59 13.27
C ALA A 590 -26.96 8.82 13.16
N GLU A 591 -27.64 8.95 12.02
CA GLU A 591 -28.85 8.21 11.66
C GLU A 591 -28.45 6.89 11.00
N LEU A 592 -28.59 5.79 11.74
CA LEU A 592 -28.16 4.47 11.32
C LEU A 592 -29.26 3.75 10.52
N GLY A 593 -28.82 3.01 9.51
CA GLY A 593 -29.61 2.12 8.66
C GLY A 593 -28.66 1.23 7.87
N GLY A 594 -29.19 0.28 7.10
CA GLY A 594 -28.36 -0.57 6.24
C GLY A 594 -27.54 -1.62 6.99
N THR A 595 -26.44 -2.05 6.38
CA THR A 595 -25.61 -3.14 6.89
C THR A 595 -24.28 -2.64 7.45
N LEU A 596 -23.97 -3.01 8.70
CA LEU A 596 -22.60 -2.97 9.23
C LEU A 596 -21.87 -4.25 8.83
N SER A 597 -20.71 -4.12 8.20
CA SER A 597 -19.81 -5.22 7.85
C SER A 597 -18.46 -4.96 8.50
N ALA A 598 -18.10 -5.78 9.48
CA ALA A 598 -16.85 -5.65 10.22
C ALA A 598 -15.88 -6.78 9.85
N LEU A 599 -14.60 -6.43 9.68
CA LEU A 599 -13.49 -7.37 9.51
C LEU A 599 -12.54 -7.25 10.70
N ILE A 600 -12.13 -8.37 11.29
CA ILE A 600 -11.16 -8.43 12.41
C ILE A 600 -9.82 -8.96 11.88
N ASP A 601 -8.70 -8.35 12.29
CA ASP A 601 -7.38 -8.94 12.08
C ASP A 601 -7.08 -10.04 13.11
N GLY A 602 -7.20 -11.30 12.69
CA GLY A 602 -6.90 -12.47 13.52
C GLY A 602 -5.42 -12.73 13.80
N ARG A 603 -4.49 -11.82 13.47
CA ARG A 603 -3.03 -12.00 13.68
C ARG A 603 -2.41 -11.09 14.74
N SER A 604 -3.21 -10.22 15.36
CA SER A 604 -2.78 -9.27 16.41
C SER A 604 -3.42 -9.61 17.76
N SER A 605 -3.08 -8.89 18.82
CA SER A 605 -3.79 -9.02 20.11
C SER A 605 -5.26 -8.68 19.93
N LEU A 606 -6.14 -9.45 20.56
CA LEU A 606 -7.58 -9.33 20.38
C LEU A 606 -8.26 -8.77 21.62
N SER A 607 -9.06 -7.72 21.42
CA SER A 607 -9.90 -7.10 22.44
C SER A 607 -11.33 -7.61 22.35
N TYR A 608 -12.02 -7.63 23.48
CA TYR A 608 -13.44 -8.00 23.52
C TYR A 608 -14.38 -6.91 22.98
N ARG A 609 -13.90 -5.67 22.73
CA ARG A 609 -14.75 -4.57 22.23
C ARG A 609 -14.00 -3.61 21.30
N PHE A 610 -14.70 -3.12 20.29
CA PHE A 610 -14.20 -2.15 19.30
C PHE A 610 -15.19 -1.02 19.11
N LEU A 611 -14.72 0.22 19.19
CA LEU A 611 -15.54 1.40 18.88
C LEU A 611 -15.66 1.48 17.36
N VAL A 612 -16.88 1.35 16.84
CA VAL A 612 -17.18 1.46 15.40
C VAL A 612 -17.41 2.92 15.03
N LEU A 613 -18.22 3.61 15.84
CA LEU A 613 -18.67 4.96 15.55
C LEU A 613 -18.90 5.72 16.86
N GLU A 614 -18.50 6.98 16.89
CA GLU A 614 -18.84 7.96 17.91
C GLU A 614 -19.54 9.15 17.28
N ALA A 615 -20.63 9.62 17.89
CA ALA A 615 -21.44 10.73 17.43
C ALA A 615 -21.95 11.59 18.61
N GLY A 616 -22.35 12.83 18.32
CA GLY A 616 -23.06 13.66 19.31
C GLY A 616 -24.43 13.10 19.70
N GLU A 617 -25.06 12.32 18.81
CA GLU A 617 -26.26 11.52 19.07
C GLU A 617 -26.29 10.35 18.09
N VAL A 618 -26.57 9.13 18.57
CA VAL A 618 -26.85 7.94 17.75
C VAL A 618 -28.35 7.69 17.73
N ASP A 619 -28.93 7.66 16.53
CA ASP A 619 -30.35 7.37 16.31
C ASP A 619 -30.53 6.14 15.41
N GLY A 620 -31.39 5.22 15.84
CA GLY A 620 -31.62 3.94 15.17
C GLY A 620 -30.53 2.88 15.42
N THR A 621 -30.59 1.81 14.63
CA THR A 621 -29.64 0.69 14.65
C THR A 621 -29.35 0.27 13.21
N PHE A 622 -28.24 -0.43 12.96
CA PHE A 622 -28.05 -1.10 11.68
C PHE A 622 -29.16 -2.14 11.45
N ASP A 623 -29.72 -2.21 10.24
CA ASP A 623 -30.73 -3.19 9.85
C ASP A 623 -30.16 -4.63 9.87
N ARG A 624 -28.86 -4.75 9.59
CA ARG A 624 -28.09 -5.99 9.64
C ARG A 624 -26.67 -5.71 10.09
N ALA A 625 -26.07 -6.64 10.82
CA ALA A 625 -24.64 -6.66 11.06
C ALA A 625 -24.05 -7.98 10.56
N VAL A 626 -22.83 -7.93 10.05
CA VAL A 626 -22.07 -9.09 9.59
C VAL A 626 -20.66 -8.94 10.13
N LEU A 627 -20.20 -9.97 10.85
CA LEU A 627 -18.79 -10.11 11.18
C LEU A 627 -18.16 -11.07 10.18
N ASN A 628 -17.24 -10.57 9.37
CA ASN A 628 -16.43 -11.39 8.49
C ASN A 628 -15.17 -11.80 9.29
N ASP A 629 -15.30 -12.88 10.06
CA ASP A 629 -14.21 -13.44 10.87
C ASP A 629 -14.06 -14.95 10.60
N TYR A 630 -12.84 -15.45 10.80
CA TYR A 630 -12.44 -16.84 10.59
C TYR A 630 -12.59 -17.71 11.86
N SER A 631 -13.10 -17.16 12.97
CA SER A 631 -13.09 -17.80 14.29
C SER A 631 -14.38 -18.55 14.60
N ALA A 632 -14.32 -19.88 14.69
CA ALA A 632 -15.48 -20.73 15.01
C ALA A 632 -15.96 -20.58 16.48
N ASN A 633 -15.06 -20.19 17.38
CA ASN A 633 -15.31 -20.10 18.83
C ASN A 633 -15.47 -18.65 19.30
N LEU A 634 -15.99 -17.77 18.44
CA LEU A 634 -16.20 -16.37 18.74
C LEU A 634 -17.64 -15.94 18.44
N GLY A 635 -18.38 -15.56 19.47
CA GLY A 635 -19.65 -14.86 19.36
C GLY A 635 -19.44 -13.35 19.22
N TRP A 636 -20.42 -12.64 18.67
CA TRP A 636 -20.36 -11.19 18.54
C TRP A 636 -21.74 -10.55 18.64
N THR A 637 -21.77 -9.29 19.09
CA THR A 637 -22.96 -8.46 19.19
C THR A 637 -22.61 -7.00 18.90
N VAL A 638 -23.58 -6.22 18.41
CA VAL A 638 -23.44 -4.77 18.28
C VAL A 638 -24.20 -4.10 19.41
N GLN A 639 -23.53 -3.24 20.16
CA GLN A 639 -24.11 -2.47 21.26
C GLN A 639 -24.21 -0.99 20.89
N TYR A 640 -25.30 -0.38 21.32
CA TYR A 640 -25.62 1.01 21.02
C TYR A 640 -25.78 1.78 22.33
N THR A 641 -25.10 2.91 22.45
CA THR A 641 -25.32 3.92 23.49
C THR A 641 -25.86 5.19 22.82
N PRO A 642 -26.29 6.22 23.59
CA PRO A 642 -26.72 7.48 23.01
C PRO A 642 -25.67 8.18 22.13
N GLU A 643 -24.38 7.85 22.28
CA GLU A 643 -23.27 8.55 21.62
C GLU A 643 -22.31 7.60 20.87
N GLN A 644 -22.41 6.28 21.07
CA GLN A 644 -21.41 5.34 20.55
C GLN A 644 -22.02 4.01 20.07
N VAL A 645 -21.40 3.45 19.03
CA VAL A 645 -21.67 2.09 18.55
C VAL A 645 -20.43 1.23 18.79
N TRP A 646 -20.61 0.12 19.49
CA TRP A 646 -19.56 -0.82 19.84
C TRP A 646 -19.82 -2.18 19.20
N LEU A 647 -18.80 -2.79 18.61
CA LEU A 647 -18.77 -4.22 18.30
C LEU A 647 -18.17 -4.94 19.52
N GLN A 648 -18.97 -5.78 20.19
CA GLN A 648 -18.51 -6.62 21.29
C GLN A 648 -18.34 -8.05 20.82
N LEU A 649 -17.17 -8.63 21.08
CA LEU A 649 -16.82 -10.03 20.86
C LEU A 649 -16.90 -10.80 22.18
N ASN A 650 -17.26 -12.07 22.10
CA ASN A 650 -17.23 -12.99 23.23
C ASN A 650 -16.61 -14.31 22.81
N ALA A 651 -15.61 -14.79 23.55
CA ALA A 651 -15.08 -16.13 23.39
C ALA A 651 -16.09 -17.15 23.94
N ILE A 652 -16.29 -18.23 23.20
CA ILE A 652 -17.26 -19.31 23.48
C ILE A 652 -16.58 -20.68 23.34
N ILE A 653 -15.30 -20.78 23.69
CA ILE A 653 -14.52 -22.02 23.57
C ILE A 653 -15.11 -23.10 24.50
N GLY A 654 -15.56 -22.72 25.69
CA GLY A 654 -16.18 -23.59 26.69
C GLY A 654 -17.52 -24.15 26.24
N ASP A 655 -18.25 -23.46 25.36
CA ASP A 655 -19.55 -23.92 24.84
C ASP A 655 -19.42 -25.09 23.85
N VAL A 656 -18.21 -25.45 23.43
CA VAL A 656 -17.97 -26.57 22.53
C VAL A 656 -18.34 -27.90 23.20
N GLU A 657 -19.18 -28.67 22.50
CA GLU A 657 -19.56 -30.02 22.93
C GLU A 657 -18.38 -31.01 22.80
N GLY A 658 -18.32 -32.00 23.69
CA GLY A 658 -17.34 -33.08 23.61
C GLY A 658 -15.98 -32.81 24.27
N LEU A 659 -15.75 -31.62 24.84
CA LEU A 659 -14.58 -31.35 25.68
C LEU A 659 -14.62 -32.17 26.97
N ASN A 660 -13.49 -32.79 27.33
CA ASN A 660 -13.29 -33.40 28.65
C ASN A 660 -13.12 -32.33 29.75
N GLU A 661 -13.09 -32.74 31.02
CA GLU A 661 -13.08 -31.81 32.15
C GLU A 661 -11.86 -30.87 32.15
N ASN A 662 -10.65 -31.38 31.93
CA ASN A 662 -9.44 -30.55 31.85
C ASN A 662 -9.50 -29.55 30.70
N GLN A 663 -9.92 -29.98 29.51
CA GLN A 663 -10.07 -29.11 28.35
C GLN A 663 -11.09 -28.01 28.60
N ARG A 664 -12.23 -28.35 29.21
CA ARG A 664 -13.28 -27.41 29.57
C ARG A 664 -12.82 -26.41 30.62
N ASN A 665 -12.08 -26.85 31.64
CA ASN A 665 -11.52 -25.98 32.67
C ASN A 665 -10.57 -24.93 32.08
N VAL A 666 -9.74 -25.31 31.09
CA VAL A 666 -8.87 -24.36 30.37
C VAL A 666 -9.72 -23.41 29.51
N ALA A 667 -10.65 -23.95 28.72
CA ALA A 667 -11.52 -23.19 27.84
C ALA A 667 -12.34 -22.13 28.60
N ASP A 668 -13.02 -22.53 29.67
CA ASP A 668 -13.82 -21.65 30.52
C ASP A 668 -12.96 -20.53 31.14
N SER A 669 -11.71 -20.83 31.52
CA SER A 669 -10.80 -19.80 32.05
C SER A 669 -10.34 -18.80 30.99
N LEU A 670 -10.16 -19.25 29.73
CA LEU A 670 -9.82 -18.36 28.61
C LEU A 670 -11.03 -17.49 28.22
N ASP A 671 -12.22 -18.10 28.16
CA ASP A 671 -13.48 -17.41 27.92
C ASP A 671 -13.71 -16.34 28.99
N ASP A 672 -13.60 -16.69 30.27
CA ASP A 672 -13.76 -15.75 31.39
C ASP A 672 -12.78 -14.58 31.33
N TYR A 673 -11.51 -14.85 30.99
CA TYR A 673 -10.48 -13.81 30.88
C TYR A 673 -10.81 -12.83 29.75
N PHE A 674 -11.06 -13.34 28.55
CA PHE A 674 -11.39 -12.50 27.39
C PHE A 674 -12.70 -11.74 27.60
N ASN A 675 -13.76 -12.42 28.05
CA ASN A 675 -15.10 -11.84 28.20
C ASN A 675 -15.20 -10.80 29.35
N ARG A 676 -14.26 -10.83 30.32
CA ARG A 676 -14.13 -9.77 31.35
C ARG A 676 -13.26 -8.59 30.91
N GLY A 677 -12.79 -8.62 29.67
CA GLY A 677 -12.01 -7.56 29.04
C GLY A 677 -10.50 -7.73 29.13
N GLY A 678 -10.02 -8.92 29.45
CA GLY A 678 -8.64 -9.31 29.21
C GLY A 678 -8.34 -9.34 27.72
N GLN A 679 -7.11 -8.99 27.36
CA GLN A 679 -6.63 -9.06 25.97
C GLN A 679 -5.89 -10.38 25.77
N LEU A 680 -6.28 -11.15 24.75
CA LEU A 680 -5.56 -12.36 24.38
C LEU A 680 -4.31 -11.97 23.58
N PRO A 681 -3.10 -12.36 24.01
CA PRO A 681 -1.88 -12.18 23.24
C PRO A 681 -1.96 -12.89 21.88
N PRO A 682 -1.20 -12.46 20.87
CA PRO A 682 -1.21 -13.06 19.53
C PRO A 682 -1.00 -14.59 19.52
N SER A 683 -0.27 -15.13 20.50
CA SER A 683 -0.04 -16.58 20.67
C SER A 683 -1.32 -17.36 21.01
N PHE A 684 -2.27 -16.77 21.74
CA PHE A 684 -3.54 -17.42 22.07
C PHE A 684 -4.61 -17.28 20.99
N VAL A 685 -4.60 -16.22 20.19
CA VAL A 685 -5.66 -15.93 19.20
C VAL A 685 -6.00 -17.11 18.26
N PRO A 686 -5.03 -17.92 17.77
CA PRO A 686 -5.35 -19.05 16.89
C PRO A 686 -6.33 -20.07 17.49
N ILE A 687 -6.41 -20.19 18.83
CA ILE A 687 -7.33 -21.13 19.49
C ILE A 687 -8.80 -20.85 19.17
N LEU A 688 -9.15 -19.59 18.86
CA LEU A 688 -10.51 -19.16 18.53
C LEU A 688 -10.98 -19.72 17.17
N GLY A 689 -10.04 -20.12 16.30
CA GLY A 689 -10.32 -20.72 15.00
C GLY A 689 -10.29 -22.26 14.98
N LEU A 690 -9.78 -22.91 16.03
CA LEU A 690 -9.65 -24.37 16.07
C LEU A 690 -10.99 -25.05 16.32
N THR A 691 -11.18 -26.24 15.74
CA THR A 691 -12.40 -27.06 15.93
C THR A 691 -12.06 -28.54 16.11
N GLY A 692 -13.01 -29.33 16.59
CA GLY A 692 -12.89 -30.79 16.69
C GLY A 692 -11.66 -31.25 17.47
N SER A 693 -10.90 -32.20 16.89
CA SER A 693 -9.73 -32.79 17.54
C SER A 693 -8.56 -31.81 17.71
N GLU A 694 -8.42 -30.82 16.82
CA GLU A 694 -7.34 -29.83 16.88
C GLU A 694 -7.52 -28.91 18.11
N LEU A 695 -8.75 -28.46 18.36
CA LEU A 695 -9.08 -27.69 19.56
C LEU A 695 -8.85 -28.52 20.83
N GLY A 696 -9.33 -29.76 20.85
CA GLY A 696 -9.14 -30.67 21.97
C GLY A 696 -7.65 -30.89 22.29
N GLN A 697 -6.80 -31.08 21.28
CA GLN A 697 -5.36 -31.24 21.47
C GLN A 697 -4.71 -29.97 22.04
N ALA A 698 -5.06 -28.79 21.52
CA ALA A 698 -4.54 -27.52 22.02
C ALA A 698 -4.90 -27.31 23.49
N LEU A 699 -6.17 -27.51 23.86
CA LEU A 699 -6.64 -27.38 25.23
C LEU A 699 -5.98 -28.41 26.17
N SER A 700 -5.77 -29.65 25.71
CA SER A 700 -5.04 -30.66 26.49
C SER A 700 -3.60 -30.23 26.75
N GLN A 701 -2.87 -29.72 25.74
CA GLN A 701 -1.48 -29.27 25.91
C GLN A 701 -1.38 -28.03 26.82
N LEU A 702 -2.37 -27.14 26.77
CA LEU A 702 -2.45 -25.95 27.64
C LEU A 702 -2.83 -26.28 29.09
N SER A 703 -3.40 -27.45 29.37
CA SER A 703 -3.85 -27.82 30.72
C SER A 703 -2.71 -27.95 31.74
N GLY A 704 -1.48 -28.26 31.30
CA GLY A 704 -0.37 -28.47 32.22
C GLY A 704 -0.50 -29.73 33.08
N GLU A 705 -1.09 -30.81 32.54
CA GLU A 705 -1.34 -32.06 33.28
C GLU A 705 -0.10 -32.62 34.01
N VAL A 706 1.11 -32.45 33.47
CA VAL A 706 2.36 -32.89 34.11
C VAL A 706 2.55 -32.32 35.53
N GLY A 707 1.95 -31.17 35.86
CA GLY A 707 1.99 -30.59 37.21
C GLY A 707 1.00 -31.23 38.18
N ALA A 708 -0.04 -31.87 37.68
CA ALA A 708 -1.01 -32.66 38.46
C ALA A 708 -0.64 -34.14 38.53
N SER A 709 -0.04 -34.67 37.46
CA SER A 709 0.30 -36.08 37.27
C SER A 709 1.76 -36.40 37.63
N GLY A 710 2.00 -37.57 38.23
CA GLY A 710 3.34 -38.16 38.31
C GLY A 710 4.23 -37.67 39.45
N GLY A 711 4.43 -36.37 39.67
CA GLY A 711 5.42 -35.87 40.65
C GLY A 711 5.19 -36.33 42.09
N ALA A 712 3.98 -36.14 42.63
CA ALA A 712 3.62 -36.62 43.97
C ALA A 712 3.56 -38.16 44.05
N ALA A 713 3.15 -38.83 42.97
CA ALA A 713 3.08 -40.28 42.93
C ALA A 713 4.47 -40.94 42.85
N ALA A 714 5.40 -40.33 42.12
CA ALA A 714 6.81 -40.72 42.04
C ALA A 714 7.48 -40.57 43.41
N ALA A 715 7.23 -39.44 44.08
CA ALA A 715 7.64 -39.22 45.45
C ALA A 715 7.13 -40.29 46.41
N ALA A 716 5.86 -40.70 46.27
CA ALA A 716 5.24 -41.76 47.05
C ALA A 716 5.85 -43.14 46.78
N SER A 717 6.20 -43.45 45.52
CA SER A 717 6.87 -44.70 45.12
C SER A 717 8.27 -44.82 45.77
N ALA A 718 9.06 -43.75 45.73
CA ALA A 718 10.36 -43.70 46.41
C ALA A 718 10.24 -43.87 47.92
N ASN A 719 9.27 -43.20 48.57
CA ASN A 719 9.02 -43.34 50.01
C ASN A 719 8.63 -44.77 50.37
N THR A 720 7.77 -45.41 49.58
CA THR A 720 7.32 -46.78 49.81
C THR A 720 8.48 -47.77 49.70
N SER A 721 9.34 -47.61 48.68
CA SER A 721 10.52 -48.47 48.48
C SER A 721 11.53 -48.34 49.62
N PHE A 722 11.73 -47.12 50.13
CA PHE A 722 12.63 -46.87 51.26
C PHE A 722 12.08 -47.41 52.59
N LEU A 723 10.80 -47.17 52.88
CA LEU A 723 10.13 -47.73 54.07
C LEU A 723 10.17 -49.26 54.07
N ARG A 724 9.93 -49.90 52.91
CA ARG A 724 10.03 -51.36 52.76
C ARG A 724 11.46 -51.86 52.96
N SER A 725 12.46 -51.15 52.42
CA SER A 725 13.87 -51.52 52.57
C SER A 725 14.34 -51.50 54.02
N MET A 726 13.90 -50.50 54.81
CA MET A 726 14.22 -50.42 56.25
C MET A 726 13.60 -51.54 57.09
N LEU A 727 12.49 -52.13 56.65
CA LEU A 727 11.76 -53.15 57.41
C LEU A 727 12.03 -54.58 56.94
N ASN A 728 12.71 -54.78 55.81
CA ASN A 728 12.82 -56.09 55.15
C ASN A 728 14.25 -56.40 54.67
N HIS A 729 15.26 -56.18 55.50
CA HIS A 729 16.63 -56.66 55.27
C HIS A 729 16.99 -57.82 56.21
N ALA A 730 17.88 -58.70 55.72
CA ALA A 730 18.29 -59.93 56.39
C ALA A 730 18.91 -59.73 57.78
N ALA A 731 18.82 -60.77 58.61
CA ALA A 731 19.57 -60.96 59.85
C ALA A 731 20.57 -62.12 59.64
N PRO A 732 21.88 -61.86 59.45
CA PRO A 732 22.86 -62.91 59.20
C PRO A 732 22.87 -64.01 60.27
N ALA A 733 23.28 -65.23 59.92
CA ALA A 733 23.31 -66.39 60.81
C ALA A 733 23.96 -66.18 62.19
N CYS A 734 24.93 -65.27 62.34
CA CYS A 734 25.52 -64.95 63.63
C CYS A 734 24.58 -64.21 64.59
N GLU A 735 23.52 -63.55 64.10
CA GLU A 735 22.46 -62.97 64.92
C GLU A 735 21.47 -64.03 65.44
N ALA A 736 21.25 -65.12 64.68
CA ALA A 736 20.32 -66.19 65.01
C ALA A 736 20.84 -67.16 66.09
N ARG A 737 22.16 -67.28 66.27
CA ARG A 737 22.78 -68.12 67.33
C ARG A 737 22.83 -67.37 68.66
N ARG A 738 21.65 -67.19 69.25
CA ARG A 738 21.49 -66.33 70.42
C ARG A 738 21.81 -66.93 71.79
N GLU A 739 22.18 -68.21 71.89
CA GLU A 739 22.12 -68.85 73.21
C GLU A 739 23.40 -69.22 73.96
N ASP A 740 24.61 -69.35 73.39
CA ASP A 740 25.70 -69.98 74.19
C ASP A 740 27.13 -69.39 74.17
N ASP A 741 27.44 -68.25 73.51
CA ASP A 741 28.78 -67.63 73.60
C ASP A 741 28.75 -66.09 73.74
N PRO A 742 29.10 -65.52 74.91
CA PRO A 742 29.09 -64.07 75.15
C PRO A 742 30.19 -63.29 74.42
N LEU A 743 31.16 -63.95 73.75
CA LEU A 743 32.26 -63.28 73.02
C LEU A 743 32.03 -63.19 71.50
N ARG A 744 30.88 -63.65 70.98
CA ARG A 744 30.56 -63.70 69.54
C ARG A 744 29.17 -63.12 69.19
N ARG A 745 28.73 -62.06 69.87
CA ARG A 745 27.41 -61.45 69.60
C ARG A 745 27.47 -60.44 68.47
N CYS A 746 26.82 -60.76 67.35
CA CYS A 746 26.54 -59.81 66.29
C CYS A 746 25.38 -58.88 66.67
N GLU A 747 25.61 -57.89 67.52
CA GLU A 747 24.54 -56.94 67.92
C GLU A 747 24.46 -55.72 67.00
N HIS A 748 25.49 -55.47 66.19
CA HIS A 748 25.52 -54.37 65.24
C HIS A 748 25.45 -54.91 63.82
N ALA A 749 24.63 -54.28 62.98
CA ALA A 749 24.56 -54.58 61.56
C ALA A 749 24.71 -53.29 60.74
N VAL A 750 25.44 -53.40 59.63
CA VAL A 750 25.40 -52.43 58.54
C VAL A 750 24.84 -53.14 57.32
N TRP A 751 23.95 -52.46 56.61
CA TRP A 751 23.38 -53.01 55.39
C TRP A 751 23.34 -51.96 54.29
N ALA A 752 23.35 -52.44 53.06
CA ALA A 752 23.14 -51.63 51.88
C ALA A 752 22.18 -52.36 50.94
N ALA A 753 21.27 -51.63 50.32
CA ALA A 753 20.37 -52.17 49.31
C ALA A 753 20.26 -51.26 48.09
N ALA A 754 20.07 -51.90 46.93
CA ALA A 754 19.62 -51.25 45.73
C ALA A 754 18.15 -51.61 45.51
N PHE A 755 17.32 -50.61 45.21
CA PHE A 755 15.92 -50.80 44.88
C PHE A 755 15.56 -50.10 43.58
N GLY A 756 14.55 -50.63 42.90
CA GLY A 756 13.92 -49.94 41.78
C GLY A 756 12.49 -50.40 41.57
N SER A 757 11.67 -49.53 41.01
CA SER A 757 10.29 -49.82 40.67
C SER A 757 9.86 -49.17 39.35
N THR A 758 8.83 -49.75 38.76
CA THR A 758 8.06 -49.15 37.66
C THR A 758 6.57 -49.29 37.97
N ALA A 759 5.78 -48.26 37.74
CA ALA A 759 4.34 -48.27 37.95
C ALA A 759 3.62 -47.55 36.80
N GLU A 760 2.45 -48.04 36.41
CA GLU A 760 1.56 -47.41 35.43
C GLU A 760 0.28 -46.99 36.14
N LEU A 761 0.03 -45.68 36.19
CA LEU A 761 -1.20 -45.10 36.70
C LEU A 761 -2.19 -44.90 35.54
N PRO A 762 -3.45 -45.35 35.68
CA PRO A 762 -4.44 -45.17 34.63
C PRO A 762 -4.91 -43.72 34.55
N GLY A 763 -4.97 -43.20 33.32
CA GLY A 763 -5.64 -41.96 32.98
C GLY A 763 -7.16 -42.11 32.92
N ASN A 764 -7.88 -40.99 32.86
CA ASN A 764 -9.33 -40.97 32.75
C ASN A 764 -9.76 -40.02 31.64
N GLY A 765 -10.28 -40.57 30.54
CA GLY A 765 -10.69 -39.79 29.36
C GLY A 765 -11.82 -38.78 29.62
N ALA A 766 -12.68 -38.98 30.63
CA ALA A 766 -13.71 -38.01 31.00
C ALA A 766 -13.13 -36.81 31.77
N LYS A 767 -12.15 -37.06 32.66
CA LYS A 767 -11.36 -36.01 33.32
C LYS A 767 -10.37 -35.34 32.35
N GLY A 768 -9.93 -36.05 31.33
CA GLY A 768 -8.89 -35.61 30.40
C GLY A 768 -7.47 -35.85 30.90
N SER A 769 -7.27 -36.83 31.78
CA SER A 769 -5.95 -37.24 32.24
C SER A 769 -5.40 -38.43 31.45
N HIS A 770 -4.08 -38.49 31.33
CA HIS A 770 -3.34 -39.46 30.54
C HIS A 770 -2.66 -40.52 31.41
N ASP A 771 -2.50 -41.72 30.86
CA ASP A 771 -1.76 -42.80 31.52
C ASP A 771 -0.35 -42.28 31.90
N THR A 772 0.05 -42.51 33.15
CA THR A 772 1.32 -41.99 33.68
C THR A 772 2.21 -43.14 34.11
N THR A 773 3.35 -43.29 33.45
CA THR A 773 4.38 -44.25 33.85
C THR A 773 5.34 -43.60 34.82
N ILE A 774 5.61 -44.26 35.95
CA ILE A 774 6.54 -43.84 37.00
C ILE A 774 7.67 -44.85 37.07
N THR A 775 8.90 -44.37 37.19
CA THR A 775 10.08 -45.16 37.48
C THR A 775 10.77 -44.65 38.74
N THR A 776 11.36 -45.55 39.51
CA THR A 776 12.12 -45.21 40.72
C THR A 776 13.36 -46.07 40.75
N SER A 777 14.48 -45.50 41.15
CA SER A 777 15.69 -46.25 41.46
C SER A 777 16.43 -45.58 42.60
N GLY A 778 17.07 -46.36 43.46
CA GLY A 778 17.78 -45.80 44.59
C GLY A 778 18.73 -46.77 45.26
N LEU A 779 19.64 -46.18 46.03
CA LEU A 779 20.53 -46.87 46.94
C LEU A 779 20.19 -46.42 48.35
N VAL A 780 20.16 -47.38 49.26
CA VAL A 780 19.97 -47.16 50.69
C VAL A 780 21.09 -47.83 51.44
N THR A 781 21.55 -47.18 52.51
CA THR A 781 22.36 -47.84 53.53
C THR A 781 21.83 -47.51 54.90
N GLY A 782 21.93 -48.47 55.79
CA GLY A 782 21.47 -48.32 57.15
C GLY A 782 22.41 -49.00 58.14
N TRP A 783 22.24 -48.58 59.38
CA TRP A 783 22.85 -49.22 60.53
C TRP A 783 21.75 -49.53 61.54
N ASP A 784 21.78 -50.74 62.08
CA ASP A 784 20.93 -51.11 63.20
C ASP A 784 21.67 -51.82 64.31
N TYR A 785 21.03 -51.74 65.47
CA TYR A 785 21.42 -52.41 66.70
C TYR A 785 20.31 -53.38 67.11
N ALA A 786 20.68 -54.65 67.26
CA ALA A 786 19.81 -55.73 67.67
C ALA A 786 20.14 -56.17 69.10
N LYS A 787 19.17 -56.07 70.01
CA LYS A 787 19.31 -56.49 71.41
C LYS A 787 18.01 -57.10 71.92
N ASP A 788 18.11 -58.31 72.46
CA ASP A 788 16.94 -59.12 72.83
C ASP A 788 15.93 -59.10 71.67
N ASP A 789 14.64 -59.24 71.90
CA ASP A 789 13.69 -59.32 70.77
C ASP A 789 13.48 -57.99 70.02
N MET A 790 14.36 -56.99 70.12
CA MET A 790 14.23 -55.67 69.49
C MET A 790 15.40 -55.35 68.55
N ARG A 791 15.09 -54.75 67.40
CA ARG A 791 16.04 -54.11 66.48
C ARG A 791 15.63 -52.66 66.27
N VAL A 792 16.58 -51.75 66.31
CA VAL A 792 16.37 -50.33 65.99
C VAL A 792 17.47 -49.82 65.09
N GLY A 793 17.11 -49.03 64.10
CA GLY A 793 18.06 -48.54 63.12
C GLY A 793 17.71 -47.19 62.53
N VAL A 794 18.70 -46.66 61.82
CA VAL A 794 18.60 -45.46 61.01
C VAL A 794 19.11 -45.77 59.62
N ALA A 795 18.51 -45.13 58.62
CA ALA A 795 18.90 -45.32 57.23
C ALA A 795 18.89 -43.99 56.47
N ILE A 796 19.73 -43.94 55.45
CA ILE A 796 19.78 -42.85 54.48
C ILE A 796 19.67 -43.45 53.09
N ALA A 797 18.82 -42.85 52.24
CA ALA A 797 18.68 -43.25 50.85
C ALA A 797 18.82 -42.08 49.91
N GLY A 798 19.41 -42.35 48.75
CA GLY A 798 19.52 -41.41 47.65
C GLY A 798 19.20 -42.11 46.33
N GLY A 799 18.56 -41.40 45.42
CA GLY A 799 18.14 -42.00 44.16
C GLY A 799 17.43 -41.01 43.25
N GLY A 800 16.82 -41.57 42.22
CA GLY A 800 16.07 -40.83 41.22
C GLY A 800 14.68 -41.42 40.99
N THR A 801 13.74 -40.55 40.64
CA THR A 801 12.44 -40.93 40.11
C THR A 801 12.21 -40.25 38.77
N GLY A 802 11.46 -40.87 37.89
CA GLY A 802 10.99 -40.25 36.65
C GLY A 802 9.53 -40.56 36.40
N TRP A 803 8.82 -39.66 35.72
CA TRP A 803 7.46 -39.88 35.26
C TRP A 803 7.25 -39.34 33.86
N ASN A 804 6.34 -39.97 33.11
CA ASN A 804 6.05 -39.61 31.73
C ASN A 804 4.57 -39.88 31.41
N LEU A 805 3.89 -38.90 30.81
CA LEU A 805 2.47 -38.98 30.42
C LEU A 805 2.34 -39.49 28.98
N ASP A 806 1.62 -40.62 28.80
CA ASP A 806 1.20 -41.27 27.53
C ASP A 806 2.30 -41.53 26.47
N GLY A 807 3.58 -41.25 26.76
CA GLY A 807 4.68 -41.47 25.79
C GLY A 807 4.60 -40.62 24.51
N SER A 808 3.59 -39.76 24.40
CA SER A 808 3.16 -39.07 23.17
C SER A 808 3.43 -37.55 23.19
N GLY A 809 4.04 -37.02 24.26
CA GLY A 809 4.48 -35.62 24.36
C GLY A 809 3.62 -34.71 25.25
N MET A 810 2.80 -35.28 26.14
CA MET A 810 1.96 -34.53 27.11
C MET A 810 2.72 -34.01 28.35
N GLY A 811 3.99 -34.38 28.48
CA GLY A 811 4.90 -33.90 29.51
C GLY A 811 5.56 -35.04 30.31
N ASN A 812 6.72 -34.71 30.89
CA ASN A 812 7.53 -35.61 31.68
C ASN A 812 8.17 -34.86 32.85
N GLY A 813 8.74 -35.60 33.79
CA GLY A 813 9.56 -35.02 34.83
C GLY A 813 10.47 -36.04 35.48
N ASP A 814 11.46 -35.52 36.19
CA ASP A 814 12.40 -36.30 36.96
C ASP A 814 12.64 -35.65 38.32
N ALA A 815 13.10 -36.45 39.27
CA ALA A 815 13.50 -35.95 40.57
C ALA A 815 14.69 -36.70 41.11
N THR A 816 15.54 -35.99 41.85
CA THR A 816 16.53 -36.59 42.74
C THR A 816 16.05 -36.48 44.17
N PHE A 817 16.13 -37.57 44.93
CA PHE A 817 15.67 -37.60 46.31
C PHE A 817 16.78 -37.92 47.30
N LEU A 818 16.65 -37.34 48.49
CA LEU A 818 17.39 -37.69 49.69
C LEU A 818 16.39 -38.00 50.79
N GLN A 819 16.49 -39.19 51.38
CA GLN A 819 15.60 -39.66 52.43
C GLN A 819 16.39 -40.02 53.68
N LEU A 820 15.84 -39.64 54.83
CA LEU A 820 16.34 -39.98 56.15
C LEU A 820 15.24 -40.72 56.89
N GLY A 821 15.57 -41.88 57.45
CA GLY A 821 14.59 -42.73 58.11
C GLY A 821 15.11 -43.34 59.40
N ALA A 822 14.16 -43.67 60.28
CA ALA A 822 14.39 -44.47 61.46
C ALA A 822 13.35 -45.58 61.50
N TYR A 823 13.78 -46.75 61.98
CA TYR A 823 12.92 -47.92 62.02
C TYR A 823 13.20 -48.76 63.27
N GLY A 824 12.22 -49.59 63.62
CA GLY A 824 12.39 -50.59 64.65
C GLY A 824 11.44 -51.77 64.47
N THR A 825 11.93 -52.95 64.81
CA THR A 825 11.17 -54.19 64.84
C THR A 825 11.25 -54.82 66.22
N LYS A 826 10.14 -55.35 66.71
CA LYS A 826 10.04 -56.05 67.99
C LYS A 826 9.38 -57.40 67.78
N GLN A 827 10.11 -58.47 68.03
CA GLN A 827 9.59 -59.83 68.15
C GLN A 827 8.99 -60.02 69.55
N MET A 828 7.88 -60.74 69.63
CA MET A 828 7.09 -61.00 70.83
C MET A 828 6.58 -62.45 70.79
N GLY A 829 7.52 -63.39 70.88
CA GLY A 829 7.25 -64.81 70.64
C GLY A 829 6.87 -65.06 69.18
N GLN A 830 5.62 -65.45 68.94
CA GLN A 830 5.08 -65.65 67.58
C GLN A 830 4.56 -64.36 66.94
N ALA A 831 4.39 -63.29 67.71
CA ALA A 831 3.94 -62.00 67.19
C ALA A 831 5.12 -61.08 66.88
N TYR A 832 4.96 -60.18 65.91
CA TYR A 832 5.90 -59.08 65.67
C TYR A 832 5.19 -57.76 65.46
N ALA A 833 5.88 -56.67 65.77
CA ALA A 833 5.52 -55.31 65.39
C ALA A 833 6.72 -54.63 64.73
N ALA A 834 6.47 -53.91 63.65
CA ALA A 834 7.45 -53.17 62.87
C ALA A 834 6.96 -51.75 62.62
N LEU A 835 7.84 -50.76 62.79
CA LEU A 835 7.56 -49.35 62.58
C LEU A 835 8.72 -48.72 61.82
N ALA A 836 8.40 -47.92 60.81
CA ALA A 836 9.35 -47.09 60.09
C ALA A 836 8.77 -45.69 59.85
N GLY A 837 9.63 -44.68 59.93
CA GLY A 837 9.31 -43.30 59.60
C GLY A 837 10.42 -42.69 58.76
N ALA A 838 10.06 -41.84 57.82
CA ALA A 838 10.98 -41.20 56.89
C ALA A 838 10.61 -39.73 56.64
N TYR A 839 11.63 -38.90 56.45
CA TYR A 839 11.54 -37.57 55.88
C TYR A 839 12.31 -37.54 54.55
N ALA A 840 11.72 -36.96 53.51
CA ALA A 840 12.31 -36.88 52.18
C ALA A 840 12.38 -35.44 51.69
N LEU A 841 13.49 -35.11 51.04
CA LEU A 841 13.63 -33.94 50.17
C LEU A 841 13.76 -34.43 48.73
N GLN A 842 13.05 -33.80 47.81
CA GLN A 842 13.03 -34.18 46.40
C GLN A 842 13.17 -32.93 45.54
N ALA A 843 14.30 -32.81 44.84
CA ALA A 843 14.48 -31.78 43.82
C ALA A 843 13.91 -32.33 42.52
N MET A 844 12.84 -31.71 42.03
CA MET A 844 12.05 -32.13 40.89
C MET A 844 12.20 -31.13 39.75
N SER A 845 12.20 -31.64 38.52
CA SER A 845 12.08 -30.86 37.30
C SER A 845 10.94 -31.43 36.44
N THR A 846 10.17 -30.57 35.80
CA THR A 846 9.09 -30.95 34.86
C THR A 846 9.25 -30.24 33.54
N GLU A 847 8.97 -30.93 32.45
CA GLU A 847 8.98 -30.41 31.09
C GLU A 847 7.65 -30.77 30.38
N ARG A 848 7.08 -29.81 29.65
CA ARG A 848 5.98 -30.05 28.70
C ARG A 848 6.13 -29.15 27.48
N ARG A 849 5.37 -29.45 26.43
CA ARG A 849 5.42 -28.69 25.17
C ARG A 849 4.03 -28.38 24.64
N VAL A 850 3.84 -27.14 24.19
CA VAL A 850 2.66 -26.72 23.42
C VAL A 850 3.09 -26.66 21.96
N THR A 851 2.43 -27.43 21.08
CA THR A 851 2.74 -27.48 19.64
C THR A 851 1.53 -27.18 18.76
N ALA A 852 0.32 -27.30 19.31
CA ALA A 852 -0.93 -27.11 18.58
C ALA A 852 -1.26 -25.63 18.26
N LEU A 853 -0.62 -24.69 18.97
CA LEU A 853 -0.75 -23.25 18.70
C LEU A 853 0.58 -22.72 18.15
N GLN A 854 1.48 -22.33 19.05
CA GLN A 854 2.87 -22.00 18.76
C GLN A 854 3.76 -22.96 19.55
N ASP A 855 4.84 -23.39 18.91
CA ASP A 855 5.80 -24.30 19.49
C ASP A 855 6.56 -23.66 20.66
N GLU A 856 6.29 -24.10 21.89
CA GLU A 856 6.94 -23.62 23.12
C GLU A 856 7.22 -24.80 24.07
N SER A 857 8.46 -24.88 24.57
CA SER A 857 8.84 -25.77 25.66
C SER A 857 8.74 -25.04 26.99
N LEU A 858 8.22 -25.73 28.01
CA LEU A 858 7.89 -25.18 29.31
C LEU A 858 8.48 -26.05 30.41
N ASP A 859 9.33 -25.46 31.22
CA ASP A 859 10.14 -26.13 32.23
C ASP A 859 9.93 -25.51 33.61
N ALA A 860 9.91 -26.33 34.67
CA ALA A 860 9.80 -25.87 36.04
C ALA A 860 10.68 -26.69 36.99
N ASP A 861 11.32 -26.00 37.95
CA ASP A 861 12.11 -26.61 39.02
C ASP A 861 11.47 -26.34 40.39
N LEU A 862 11.37 -27.38 41.22
CA LEU A 862 10.80 -27.28 42.55
C LEU A 862 11.46 -28.25 43.54
N ILE A 863 11.38 -27.92 44.84
CA ILE A 863 11.82 -28.82 45.91
C ILE A 863 10.60 -29.24 46.73
N ALA A 864 10.18 -30.49 46.55
CA ALA A 864 9.13 -31.09 47.35
C ALA A 864 9.70 -31.68 48.64
N ASN A 865 8.89 -31.67 49.69
CA ASN A 865 9.21 -32.33 50.95
C ASN A 865 8.13 -33.34 51.31
N ALA A 866 8.51 -34.49 51.85
CA ALA A 866 7.57 -35.53 52.25
C ALA A 866 7.86 -36.06 53.65
N VAL A 867 6.79 -36.43 54.35
CA VAL A 867 6.84 -37.24 55.57
C VAL A 867 6.09 -38.53 55.28
N ALA A 868 6.69 -39.67 55.58
CA ALA A 868 6.08 -40.98 55.37
C ALA A 868 6.31 -41.88 56.58
N GLY A 869 5.36 -42.77 56.85
CA GLY A 869 5.46 -43.74 57.93
C GLY A 869 4.70 -45.02 57.62
N ARG A 870 5.22 -46.14 58.11
CA ARG A 870 4.61 -47.46 57.99
C ARG A 870 4.66 -48.18 59.33
N GLY A 871 3.54 -48.79 59.70
CA GLY A 871 3.45 -49.75 60.79
C GLY A 871 2.89 -51.07 60.31
N GLU A 872 3.47 -52.17 60.77
CA GLU A 872 3.05 -53.52 60.43
C GLU A 872 3.07 -54.40 61.68
N ALA A 873 2.06 -55.25 61.84
CA ALA A 873 2.01 -56.24 62.90
C ALA A 873 1.48 -57.57 62.35
N GLY A 874 2.06 -58.68 62.82
CA GLY A 874 1.65 -60.01 62.38
C GLY A 874 1.84 -61.06 63.46
N TYR A 875 1.22 -62.22 63.25
CA TYR A 875 1.30 -63.37 64.16
C TYR A 875 1.59 -64.65 63.38
N ARG A 876 2.72 -65.30 63.70
CA ARG A 876 3.23 -66.48 63.00
C ARG A 876 2.67 -67.77 63.60
N PHE A 877 2.02 -68.58 62.76
CA PHE A 877 1.63 -69.96 63.05
C PHE A 877 2.63 -70.94 62.44
N GLY A 878 3.14 -71.89 63.24
CA GLY A 878 3.92 -73.01 62.71
C GLY A 878 3.01 -74.07 62.09
N ALA A 879 3.32 -74.51 60.87
CA ALA A 879 2.65 -75.62 60.19
C ALA A 879 3.59 -76.84 60.03
N ALA A 880 3.05 -77.98 59.57
CA ALA A 880 3.83 -79.18 59.34
C ALA A 880 4.91 -78.96 58.24
N ALA A 881 6.04 -79.67 58.36
CA ALA A 881 7.15 -79.68 57.39
C ALA A 881 7.95 -78.36 57.22
N GLY A 882 8.03 -77.52 58.26
CA GLY A 882 8.90 -76.34 58.26
C GLY A 882 8.31 -75.11 57.54
N LEU A 883 7.04 -75.18 57.14
CA LEU A 883 6.28 -74.05 56.62
C LEU A 883 5.69 -73.22 57.78
N GLY A 884 5.77 -71.90 57.70
CA GLY A 884 5.03 -71.01 58.58
C GLY A 884 4.08 -70.09 57.85
N VAL A 885 3.01 -69.71 58.55
CA VAL A 885 1.90 -68.91 58.04
C VAL A 885 1.71 -67.70 58.94
N THR A 886 1.74 -66.49 58.38
CA THR A 886 1.75 -65.24 59.14
C THR A 886 0.71 -64.27 58.60
N PRO A 887 -0.53 -64.26 59.10
CA PRO A 887 -1.43 -63.13 58.86
C PRO A 887 -0.82 -61.85 59.43
N TYR A 888 -0.95 -60.77 58.69
CA TYR A 888 -0.47 -59.45 59.08
C TYR A 888 -1.45 -58.35 58.67
N ALA A 889 -1.36 -57.23 59.37
CA ALA A 889 -2.00 -55.98 59.00
C ALA A 889 -0.95 -54.88 58.98
N ALA A 890 -1.04 -53.97 58.01
CA ALA A 890 -0.17 -52.81 57.94
C ALA A 890 -0.98 -51.53 57.67
N LEU A 891 -0.42 -50.41 58.14
CA LEU A 891 -0.90 -49.07 57.84
C LEU A 891 0.29 -48.25 57.35
N GLN A 892 0.13 -47.59 56.22
CA GLN A 892 1.11 -46.65 55.69
C GLN A 892 0.43 -45.29 55.48
N GLY A 893 1.09 -44.22 55.91
CA GLY A 893 0.62 -42.86 55.73
C GLY A 893 1.75 -41.98 55.21
N GLN A 894 1.46 -41.12 54.25
CA GLN A 894 2.42 -40.16 53.73
C GLN A 894 1.75 -38.83 53.36
N ALA A 895 2.49 -37.75 53.55
CA ALA A 895 2.10 -36.39 53.17
C ALA A 895 3.24 -35.77 52.37
N ILE A 896 2.95 -35.36 51.14
CA ILE A 896 3.91 -34.85 50.16
C ILE A 896 3.49 -33.42 49.84
N ARG A 897 4.34 -32.45 50.15
CA ARG A 897 4.08 -31.03 49.92
C ARG A 897 4.87 -30.57 48.70
N LEU A 898 4.13 -30.19 47.67
CA LEU A 898 4.62 -29.46 46.51
C LEU A 898 4.49 -27.95 46.82
N PRO A 899 5.58 -27.16 46.79
CA PRO A 899 5.48 -25.71 46.87
C PRO A 899 4.70 -25.16 45.67
N GLY A 900 4.29 -23.88 45.74
CA GLY A 900 3.88 -23.19 44.52
C GLY A 900 5.10 -22.94 43.67
N TYR A 901 4.95 -23.08 42.36
CA TYR A 901 6.05 -22.95 41.40
C TYR A 901 5.54 -22.39 40.08
N ASP A 902 6.44 -21.78 39.34
CA ASP A 902 6.17 -21.16 38.05
C ASP A 902 6.95 -21.91 36.97
N GLU A 903 6.30 -22.15 35.83
CA GLU A 903 6.99 -22.60 34.62
C GLU A 903 7.77 -21.45 33.98
N SER A 904 8.80 -21.81 33.23
CA SER A 904 9.57 -20.91 32.38
C SER A 904 9.51 -21.43 30.95
N GLY A 905 9.33 -20.52 30.00
CA GLY A 905 9.15 -20.86 28.59
C GLY A 905 10.32 -20.48 27.70
N THR A 906 10.43 -21.16 26.57
CA THR A 906 11.43 -20.84 25.54
C THR A 906 11.09 -19.60 24.70
N LEU A 907 9.83 -19.14 24.73
CA LEU A 907 9.44 -17.88 24.11
C LEU A 907 9.79 -16.71 25.04
N ASP A 908 10.17 -15.58 24.46
CA ASP A 908 10.62 -14.39 25.21
C ASP A 908 9.57 -13.86 26.20
N ASP A 909 8.28 -14.16 25.98
CA ASP A 909 7.16 -13.74 26.82
C ASP A 909 6.57 -14.87 27.70
N GLY A 910 7.08 -16.10 27.59
CA GLY A 910 6.53 -17.26 28.31
C GLY A 910 5.04 -17.46 28.04
N SER A 911 4.61 -17.29 26.78
CA SER A 911 3.20 -17.23 26.35
C SER A 911 2.29 -18.23 27.05
N TYR A 912 2.65 -19.52 27.11
CA TYR A 912 1.80 -20.57 27.70
C TYR A 912 2.26 -21.06 29.09
N ALA A 913 3.19 -20.35 29.73
CA ALA A 913 3.72 -20.72 31.04
C ALA A 913 2.65 -20.60 32.13
N LEU A 914 2.60 -21.60 33.01
CA LEU A 914 1.64 -21.68 34.11
C LEU A 914 2.29 -21.38 35.46
N SER A 915 1.49 -20.82 36.36
CA SER A 915 1.77 -20.76 37.80
C SER A 915 0.94 -21.82 38.51
N PHE A 916 1.59 -22.70 39.25
CA PHE A 916 0.95 -23.76 40.04
C PHE A 916 0.86 -23.38 41.52
N ASN A 917 -0.32 -23.57 42.11
CA ASN A 917 -0.52 -23.34 43.54
C ASN A 917 0.12 -24.44 44.40
N ALA A 918 0.65 -24.04 45.56
CA ALA A 918 1.17 -24.97 46.56
C ALA A 918 0.10 -25.98 46.98
N THR A 919 0.43 -27.27 46.92
CA THR A 919 -0.51 -28.37 47.18
C THR A 919 0.14 -29.40 48.09
N THR A 920 -0.65 -30.01 48.98
CA THR A 920 -0.18 -31.13 49.82
C THR A 920 -1.03 -32.35 49.55
N THR A 921 -0.42 -33.37 48.95
CA THR A 921 -1.05 -34.66 48.66
C THR A 921 -0.84 -35.58 49.85
N THR A 922 -1.92 -36.10 50.41
CA THR A 922 -1.89 -37.08 51.51
C THR A 922 -2.41 -38.41 51.01
N ALA A 923 -1.67 -39.48 51.25
CA ALA A 923 -2.08 -40.85 50.92
C ALA A 923 -2.01 -41.72 52.16
N VAL A 924 -3.09 -42.46 52.42
CA VAL A 924 -3.20 -43.41 53.54
C VAL A 924 -3.61 -44.76 52.99
N ARG A 925 -2.79 -45.78 53.25
CA ARG A 925 -2.97 -47.16 52.80
C ARG A 925 -3.16 -48.09 53.99
N SER A 926 -4.19 -48.92 53.94
CA SER A 926 -4.36 -50.06 54.85
C SER A 926 -4.13 -51.37 54.11
N GLU A 927 -3.38 -52.30 54.70
CA GLU A 927 -3.11 -53.61 54.11
C GLU A 927 -3.54 -54.73 55.06
N LEU A 928 -4.18 -55.77 54.51
CA LEU A 928 -4.49 -57.02 55.20
C LEU A 928 -3.94 -58.18 54.36
N GLY A 929 -3.02 -58.94 54.94
CA GLY A 929 -2.27 -59.94 54.18
C GLY A 929 -1.96 -61.22 54.92
N LEU A 930 -1.48 -62.18 54.14
CA LEU A 930 -1.02 -63.49 54.58
C LEU A 930 0.39 -63.72 54.03
N GLY A 931 1.34 -63.99 54.91
CA GLY A 931 2.69 -64.42 54.59
C GLY A 931 2.86 -65.93 54.74
N LEU A 932 3.67 -66.50 53.87
CA LEU A 932 4.18 -67.87 53.94
C LEU A 932 5.69 -67.81 53.93
N ASP A 933 6.36 -68.61 54.74
CA ASP A 933 7.81 -68.72 54.69
C ASP A 933 8.28 -70.14 55.02
N MET A 934 9.43 -70.49 54.43
CA MET A 934 10.03 -71.80 54.51
C MET A 934 11.55 -71.68 54.44
N ASP A 935 12.23 -72.33 55.38
CA ASP A 935 13.68 -72.39 55.42
C ASP A 935 14.20 -73.66 54.75
N THR A 936 15.22 -73.52 53.92
CA THR A 936 15.97 -74.64 53.34
C THR A 936 17.42 -74.61 53.82
N ALA A 937 18.18 -75.68 53.56
CA ALA A 937 19.60 -75.70 53.90
C ALA A 937 20.45 -74.64 53.17
N ALA A 938 19.93 -74.01 52.11
CA ALA A 938 20.66 -73.04 51.29
C ALA A 938 20.09 -71.61 51.35
N ALA A 939 18.81 -71.44 51.66
CA ALA A 939 18.14 -70.13 51.68
C ALA A 939 16.79 -70.18 52.43
N ALA A 940 16.35 -69.05 52.96
CA ALA A 940 15.00 -68.81 53.47
C ALA A 940 14.15 -68.14 52.37
N PHE A 941 12.97 -68.68 52.11
CA PHE A 941 12.04 -68.15 51.12
C PHE A 941 10.77 -67.62 51.80
N SER A 942 10.29 -66.45 51.39
CA SER A 942 8.99 -65.94 51.80
C SER A 942 8.14 -65.49 50.62
N ALA A 943 6.82 -65.69 50.75
CA ALA A 943 5.82 -65.20 49.82
C ALA A 943 4.71 -64.51 50.62
N ARG A 944 4.25 -63.34 50.17
CA ARG A 944 3.12 -62.63 50.79
C ARG A 944 2.07 -62.30 49.74
N ALA A 945 0.80 -62.34 50.14
CA ALA A 945 -0.32 -61.81 49.38
C ALA A 945 -1.20 -60.96 50.29
N ALA A 946 -1.62 -59.78 49.83
CA ALA A 946 -2.45 -58.86 50.61
C ALA A 946 -3.46 -58.11 49.75
N TRP A 947 -4.56 -57.71 50.36
CA TRP A 947 -5.43 -56.66 49.85
C TRP A 947 -5.01 -55.34 50.50
N ALA A 948 -4.84 -54.31 49.68
CA ALA A 948 -4.55 -52.95 50.09
C ALA A 948 -5.71 -52.04 49.67
N HIS A 949 -6.09 -51.11 50.55
CA HIS A 949 -7.06 -50.06 50.26
C HIS A 949 -6.45 -48.69 50.52
N ASP A 950 -6.51 -47.82 49.51
CA ASP A 950 -6.01 -46.45 49.53
C ASP A 950 -7.18 -45.48 49.80
N TRP A 951 -7.11 -44.78 50.94
CA TRP A 951 -8.21 -43.98 51.50
C TRP A 951 -8.19 -42.49 51.11
N LEU A 952 -7.14 -42.05 50.43
CA LEU A 952 -7.00 -40.67 49.97
C LEU A 952 -6.22 -40.63 48.66
N ASN A 953 -6.80 -40.03 47.64
CA ASN A 953 -6.11 -39.63 46.42
C ASN A 953 -6.89 -38.50 45.75
N ASP A 954 -6.26 -37.33 45.66
CA ASP A 954 -6.75 -36.19 44.89
C ASP A 954 -5.57 -35.79 43.99
N GLY A 955 -5.45 -36.45 42.84
CA GLY A 955 -4.44 -36.16 41.83
C GLY A 955 -4.83 -34.93 41.03
N TYR A 956 -4.94 -33.76 41.64
CA TYR A 956 -5.20 -32.50 40.93
C TYR A 956 -4.19 -31.42 41.29
N ALA A 957 -4.00 -30.49 40.35
CA ALA A 957 -3.30 -29.24 40.57
C ALA A 957 -4.22 -28.05 40.24
N ARG A 958 -3.90 -26.87 40.78
CA ARG A 958 -4.50 -25.61 40.37
C ARG A 958 -3.46 -24.80 39.64
N ALA A 959 -3.75 -24.45 38.40
CA ALA A 959 -2.88 -23.69 37.52
C ALA A 959 -3.55 -22.36 37.10
N GLY A 960 -2.76 -21.43 36.59
CA GLY A 960 -3.21 -20.21 35.91
C GLY A 960 -2.11 -19.73 34.95
N PHE A 961 -2.48 -19.09 33.85
CA PHE A 961 -1.52 -18.59 32.86
C PHE A 961 -0.80 -17.35 33.38
N GLN A 962 0.53 -17.34 33.32
CA GLN A 962 1.34 -16.20 33.73
C GLN A 962 1.12 -14.97 32.83
N SER A 963 0.93 -15.21 31.52
CA SER A 963 0.66 -14.18 30.51
C SER A 963 -0.78 -13.64 30.55
N LEU A 964 -1.70 -14.32 31.24
CA LEU A 964 -3.11 -13.94 31.40
C LEU A 964 -3.45 -13.79 32.90
N PRO A 965 -3.09 -12.65 33.54
CA PRO A 965 -3.29 -12.45 34.96
C PRO A 965 -4.75 -12.62 35.39
N GLY A 966 -4.96 -13.35 36.48
CA GLY A 966 -6.29 -13.61 37.04
C GLY A 966 -6.99 -14.86 36.50
N THR A 967 -6.39 -15.57 35.54
CA THR A 967 -6.82 -16.92 35.14
C THR A 967 -6.54 -17.94 36.24
N SER A 968 -7.45 -18.90 36.44
CA SER A 968 -7.22 -20.05 37.32
C SER A 968 -8.16 -21.20 36.98
N PHE A 969 -7.60 -22.40 36.90
CA PHE A 969 -8.36 -23.60 36.56
C PHE A 969 -7.80 -24.85 37.27
N ILE A 970 -8.62 -25.91 37.33
CA ILE A 970 -8.25 -27.20 37.93
C ILE A 970 -7.74 -28.12 36.83
N VAL A 971 -6.65 -28.82 37.15
CA VAL A 971 -6.02 -29.80 36.27
C VAL A 971 -6.07 -31.15 36.98
N ASN A 972 -6.83 -32.09 36.43
CA ASN A 972 -6.94 -33.46 36.93
C ASN A 972 -5.84 -34.34 36.30
N GLY A 973 -5.16 -35.14 37.12
CA GLY A 973 -4.13 -36.07 36.72
C GLY A 973 -4.54 -37.54 36.82
N ALA A 974 -3.59 -38.44 36.55
CA ALA A 974 -3.76 -39.89 36.69
C ALA A 974 -3.79 -40.31 38.17
N GLU A 975 -4.63 -41.30 38.48
CA GLU A 975 -4.94 -41.68 39.85
C GLU A 975 -4.92 -43.20 40.00
N ALA A 976 -4.26 -43.70 41.06
CA ALA A 976 -4.25 -45.12 41.39
C ALA A 976 -5.65 -45.55 41.86
N PRO A 977 -6.10 -46.78 41.51
CA PRO A 977 -7.37 -47.31 41.99
C PRO A 977 -7.33 -47.51 43.51
N ALA A 978 -8.50 -47.34 44.15
CA ALA A 978 -8.61 -47.45 45.60
C ALA A 978 -8.29 -48.86 46.15
N ASP A 979 -8.60 -49.92 45.38
CA ASP A 979 -8.42 -51.31 45.80
C ASP A 979 -7.32 -51.99 44.98
N ILE A 980 -6.30 -52.52 45.69
CA ILE A 980 -5.08 -53.06 45.09
C ILE A 980 -4.78 -54.45 45.68
N ALA A 981 -4.40 -55.40 44.83
CA ALA A 981 -3.83 -56.68 45.22
C ALA A 981 -2.30 -56.58 45.26
N LEU A 982 -1.69 -56.92 46.39
CA LEU A 982 -0.24 -56.94 46.59
C LEU A 982 0.27 -58.38 46.64
N VAL A 983 1.34 -58.66 45.91
CA VAL A 983 2.07 -59.93 45.96
C VAL A 983 3.55 -59.64 46.18
N SER A 984 4.18 -60.35 47.10
CA SER A 984 5.61 -60.22 47.37
C SER A 984 6.29 -61.57 47.40
N LEU A 985 7.51 -61.64 46.88
CA LEU A 985 8.39 -62.81 46.97
C LEU A 985 9.75 -62.34 47.50
N SER A 986 10.33 -63.09 48.44
CA SER A 986 11.70 -62.84 48.90
C SER A 986 12.50 -64.12 49.09
N ALA A 987 13.80 -64.01 48.90
CA ALA A 987 14.78 -65.04 49.19
C ALA A 987 15.94 -64.42 49.97
N GLU A 988 16.36 -65.09 51.04
CA GLU A 988 17.46 -64.70 51.90
C GLU A 988 18.48 -65.85 51.99
N ALA A 989 19.76 -65.54 51.83
CA ALA A 989 20.83 -66.53 51.91
C ALA A 989 22.03 -65.98 52.68
N ASP A 990 22.54 -66.78 53.61
CA ASP A 990 23.80 -66.51 54.29
C ASP A 990 24.99 -66.77 53.35
N LEU A 991 25.79 -65.75 53.10
CA LEU A 991 27.06 -65.87 52.37
C LEU A 991 28.22 -66.26 53.31
N SER A 992 28.12 -65.86 54.58
CA SER A 992 29.01 -66.26 55.67
C SER A 992 28.25 -66.18 56.99
N GLU A 993 28.87 -66.57 58.12
CA GLU A 993 28.23 -66.37 59.43
C GLU A 993 27.89 -64.90 59.71
N GLN A 994 28.61 -63.94 59.10
CA GLN A 994 28.48 -62.50 59.34
C GLN A 994 27.83 -61.76 58.17
N THR A 995 27.43 -62.44 57.09
CA THR A 995 26.99 -61.76 55.86
C THR A 995 25.81 -62.49 55.23
N ALA A 996 24.74 -61.76 54.94
CA ALA A 996 23.56 -62.27 54.27
C ALA A 996 23.14 -61.40 53.08
N VAL A 997 22.55 -62.03 52.08
CA VAL A 997 21.96 -61.36 50.91
C VAL A 997 20.45 -61.59 50.88
N THR A 998 19.68 -60.53 50.63
CA THR A 998 18.23 -60.58 50.45
C THR A 998 17.87 -60.12 49.05
N ALA A 999 17.12 -60.92 48.31
CA ALA A 999 16.46 -60.52 47.08
C ALA A 999 14.94 -60.47 47.32
N ARG A 1000 14.29 -59.39 46.89
CA ARG A 1000 12.84 -59.19 47.03
C ARG A 1000 12.24 -58.67 45.73
N PHE A 1001 11.04 -59.14 45.44
CA PHE A 1001 10.18 -58.66 44.36
C PHE A 1001 8.77 -58.38 44.90
N ASP A 1002 8.20 -57.25 44.54
CA ASP A 1002 6.86 -56.80 44.89
C ASP A 1002 6.08 -56.50 43.60
N GLY A 1003 4.83 -56.98 43.53
CA GLY A 1003 3.87 -56.66 42.47
C GLY A 1003 2.58 -56.11 43.06
N GLU A 1004 2.09 -55.01 42.53
CA GLU A 1004 0.79 -54.42 42.89
C GLU A 1004 -0.12 -54.38 41.65
N PHE A 1005 -1.39 -54.78 41.79
CA PHE A 1005 -2.33 -54.91 40.68
C PHE A 1005 -3.71 -54.37 41.06
N GLY A 1006 -4.27 -53.50 40.22
CA GLY A 1006 -5.60 -52.92 40.35
C GLY A 1006 -6.28 -52.75 38.99
N ALA A 1007 -7.43 -52.07 38.94
CA ALA A 1007 -8.08 -51.74 37.66
C ALA A 1007 -7.16 -50.83 36.84
N ASP A 1008 -6.67 -51.33 35.71
CA ASP A 1008 -5.73 -50.65 34.79
C ASP A 1008 -4.47 -50.07 35.47
N TYR A 1009 -4.12 -50.63 36.63
CA TYR A 1009 -2.95 -50.25 37.43
C TYR A 1009 -2.06 -51.45 37.64
N GLN A 1010 -0.76 -51.25 37.41
CA GLN A 1010 0.26 -52.25 37.73
C GLN A 1010 1.54 -51.58 38.22
N SER A 1011 2.17 -52.19 39.22
CA SER A 1011 3.47 -51.77 39.74
C SER A 1011 4.35 -52.98 40.03
N TYR A 1012 5.62 -52.86 39.68
CA TYR A 1012 6.63 -53.88 39.92
C TYR A 1012 7.82 -53.23 40.60
N ALA A 1013 8.25 -53.77 41.75
CA ALA A 1013 9.41 -53.29 42.47
C ALA A 1013 10.36 -54.44 42.84
N GLY A 1014 11.66 -54.18 42.74
CA GLY A 1014 12.73 -55.10 43.11
C GLY A 1014 13.65 -54.48 44.15
N THR A 1015 14.18 -55.30 45.06
CA THR A 1015 15.20 -54.88 46.03
C THR A 1015 16.24 -55.98 46.21
N LEU A 1016 17.51 -55.59 46.20
CA LEU A 1016 18.64 -56.47 46.52
C LEU A 1016 19.44 -55.83 47.67
N ALA A 1017 19.51 -56.51 48.80
CA ALA A 1017 20.19 -56.04 50.01
C ALA A 1017 21.34 -56.97 50.40
N LEU A 1018 22.40 -56.38 50.96
CA LEU A 1018 23.53 -57.08 51.58
C LEU A 1018 23.67 -56.57 53.02
N THR A 1019 23.67 -57.48 53.98
CA THR A 1019 23.82 -57.17 55.41
C THR A 1019 25.12 -57.77 55.92
N TYR A 1020 25.88 -57.00 56.71
CA TYR A 1020 27.04 -57.45 57.48
C TYR A 1020 26.85 -57.16 58.97
N SER A 1021 26.99 -58.18 59.82
CA SER A 1021 26.79 -58.06 61.28
C SER A 1021 28.03 -58.50 62.07
N TRP A 1022 28.31 -57.81 63.20
CA TRP A 1022 29.50 -58.04 64.04
C TRP A 1022 29.29 -57.82 65.54
#